data_AF-A0A388THH4-F1
#
_entry.id   AF-A0A388THH4-F1
#
_cell.length_a   1.000
_cell.length_b   1.000
_cell.length_c   1.000
_cell.angle_alpha   90.00
_cell.angle_beta   90.00
_cell.angle_gamma   90.00
#
_symmetry.space_group_name_H-M   'P 1'
#
loop_
_entity.id
_entity.type
_entity.pdbx_description
1 polymer ?
#
loop_
_entity_poly.entity_id
_entity_poly.type
_entity_poly.pdbx_seq_one_letter_code
_entity_poly.pdbx_strand_id
1 'polypeptide(L)'
;MIRRWAIVLLCLLAILSAESKDTYELSPLLIGADAMGRGSAYLGGSDSNHYVFQNYSFLGEEVTPRVSLTVFKLISEINYLSAAYSQDRFSLGFLHVGDSGGYLRDANDNLTGGKISYSDTTLYGAYAFDFAEYKIGARLKYQSKYFSEVDTSAWGLSLDLAGHYALTRYWTLGAELGNLLGTSLRWSDDFEEKIPLNFSFGSQFKLFGPEGWWQEWDWLALRRTDAYADLRLEERNSLLKTGVEFWPHDRVALRLGLQQVNDIEEEQNARLWRFTAGAGLNWQGVYFDYAYNPGDDIAANLTHFFTLSYRFSTPEMPSPSIEVTENPVEIVEIQPLVLRQRMFIDLDDYAWDEIYLLEDLGYLGLMIGYPGSTFRPEQPMTRKELMTVLVRLEEDLGRPFVTENILHFVDVQPGSSPDAHATARRASGSQYMLLRGYPDGEARLDIPVLRSEAAAAFARYEGIAGQDLFGTSLYHDVPLRHWAYKDINLTRQYGLTIGVGDGRYEPDVYLRRLDAARIVSRMRHIQEKRLDLPPLAESPPPPPLVEPRRDTPRVIEPVPPPPPPPPPVERYAPPAEEETYFYYEEEGEMIDLDDFRTDNTSQAEPPPSQPTPPPPPPPASPPPEENDWFIDLEY
;
A
#
# COMPACT_ATOMS: atom_id res chain seq x y z
N MET A 1 -51.42 -7.61 45.97
CA MET A 1 -50.85 -8.91 45.53
C MET A 1 -50.42 -8.92 44.06
N ILE A 2 -51.19 -8.35 43.11
CA ILE A 2 -50.90 -8.42 41.66
C ILE A 2 -49.48 -7.92 41.27
N ARG A 3 -48.94 -6.86 41.90
CA ARG A 3 -47.59 -6.34 41.61
C ARG A 3 -46.43 -7.30 41.93
N ARG A 4 -46.58 -8.28 42.84
CA ARG A 4 -45.52 -9.27 43.13
C ARG A 4 -45.45 -10.38 42.09
N TRP A 5 -46.56 -10.66 41.40
CA TRP A 5 -46.58 -11.60 40.28
C TRP A 5 -46.04 -10.98 38.99
N ALA A 6 -46.08 -9.66 38.80
CA ALA A 6 -45.51 -9.01 37.62
C ALA A 6 -43.98 -9.18 37.52
N ILE A 7 -43.26 -9.08 38.63
CA ILE A 7 -41.79 -9.27 38.66
C ILE A 7 -41.44 -10.75 38.45
N VAL A 8 -42.18 -11.68 39.08
CA VAL A 8 -41.99 -13.12 38.86
C VAL A 8 -42.39 -13.54 37.45
N LEU A 9 -43.39 -12.88 36.83
CA LEU A 9 -43.78 -13.11 35.44
C LEU A 9 -42.77 -12.52 34.45
N LEU A 10 -42.14 -11.38 34.76
CA LEU A 10 -41.01 -10.86 33.98
C LEU A 10 -39.80 -11.79 34.07
N CYS A 11 -39.46 -12.31 35.26
CA CYS A 11 -38.42 -13.31 35.42
C CYS A 11 -38.76 -14.65 34.74
N LEU A 12 -40.04 -15.07 34.70
CA LEU A 12 -40.47 -16.29 33.99
C LEU A 12 -40.62 -16.11 32.48
N LEU A 13 -40.94 -14.92 31.98
CA LEU A 13 -40.89 -14.59 30.56
C LEU A 13 -39.44 -14.55 30.07
N ALA A 14 -38.51 -14.05 30.89
CA ALA A 14 -37.07 -14.17 30.67
C ALA A 14 -36.52 -15.61 30.76
N ILE A 15 -37.36 -16.60 31.12
CA ILE A 15 -37.05 -18.04 31.11
C ILE A 15 -37.76 -18.75 29.93
N LEU A 16 -38.71 -18.10 29.26
CA LEU A 16 -39.41 -18.62 28.07
C LEU A 16 -38.89 -18.06 26.74
N SER A 17 -37.93 -17.12 26.78
CA SER A 17 -37.08 -16.75 25.64
C SER A 17 -35.69 -17.37 25.77
N ALA A 18 -35.62 -18.70 25.72
CA ALA A 18 -34.36 -19.43 25.74
C ALA A 18 -33.70 -19.46 24.34
N GLU A 19 -33.06 -18.34 23.96
CA GLU A 19 -32.01 -18.33 22.93
C GLU A 19 -31.00 -17.22 23.28
N SER A 20 -29.98 -17.67 24.03
CA SER A 20 -28.84 -16.97 24.67
C SER A 20 -29.08 -15.67 25.45
N LYS A 21 -28.73 -15.72 26.75
CA LYS A 21 -28.29 -14.54 27.51
C LYS A 21 -26.83 -14.27 27.14
N ASP A 22 -26.62 -13.34 26.23
CA ASP A 22 -25.28 -12.94 25.81
C ASP A 22 -24.64 -12.00 26.83
N THR A 23 -23.32 -12.11 26.97
CA THR A 23 -22.50 -11.26 27.84
C THR A 23 -22.45 -9.86 27.26
N TYR A 24 -22.77 -8.84 28.05
CA TYR A 24 -22.47 -7.44 27.69
C TYR A 24 -20.95 -7.23 27.70
N GLU A 25 -20.35 -7.04 26.52
CA GLU A 25 -18.95 -6.65 26.38
C GLU A 25 -18.79 -5.12 26.32
N LEU A 26 -17.96 -4.57 27.20
CA LEU A 26 -17.50 -3.17 27.12
C LEU A 26 -16.27 -3.00 26.20
N SER A 27 -15.95 -4.03 25.41
CA SER A 27 -14.84 -4.03 24.45
C SER A 27 -14.93 -2.94 23.36
N PRO A 28 -16.11 -2.44 22.91
CA PRO A 28 -16.16 -1.32 21.96
C PRO A 28 -15.54 -0.02 22.50
N LEU A 29 -15.35 0.11 23.82
CA LEU A 29 -14.74 1.28 24.46
C LEU A 29 -13.21 1.21 24.53
N LEU A 30 -12.59 0.07 24.22
CA LEU A 30 -11.14 -0.18 24.36
C LEU A 30 -10.28 0.46 23.27
N ILE A 31 -10.90 0.83 22.16
CA ILE A 31 -10.26 1.17 20.88
C ILE A 31 -9.45 2.47 20.90
N GLY A 32 -9.36 3.14 22.05
CA GLY A 32 -8.61 4.38 22.24
C GLY A 32 -9.31 5.64 21.75
N ALA A 33 -8.81 6.78 22.23
CA ALA A 33 -9.29 8.09 21.82
C ALA A 33 -9.05 8.38 20.34
N ASP A 34 -8.01 7.81 19.72
CA ASP A 34 -7.74 7.98 18.29
C ASP A 34 -8.86 7.37 17.43
N ALA A 35 -9.21 6.08 17.63
CA ALA A 35 -10.27 5.45 16.87
C ALA A 35 -11.66 6.00 17.23
N MET A 36 -11.90 6.33 18.50
CA MET A 36 -13.13 7.02 18.92
C MET A 36 -13.33 8.33 18.16
N GLY A 37 -12.27 9.12 17.94
CA GLY A 37 -12.30 10.35 17.16
C GLY A 37 -12.62 10.14 15.66
N ARG A 38 -12.35 8.94 15.12
CA ARG A 38 -12.64 8.51 13.74
C ARG A 38 -13.91 7.65 13.66
N GLY A 39 -14.91 7.93 14.51
CA GLY A 39 -16.20 7.23 14.50
C GLY A 39 -16.11 5.75 14.86
N SER A 40 -15.11 5.37 15.66
CA SER A 40 -14.81 3.98 16.05
C SER A 40 -14.34 3.07 14.90
N ALA A 41 -13.85 3.64 13.79
CA ALA A 41 -13.25 2.91 12.68
C ALA A 41 -11.72 2.80 12.83
N TYR A 42 -11.21 1.56 12.73
CA TYR A 42 -9.80 1.23 12.93
C TYR A 42 -9.32 -0.02 12.18
N LEU A 43 -10.20 -0.90 11.70
CA LEU A 43 -9.82 -2.26 11.30
C LEU A 43 -8.84 -2.30 10.12
N GLY A 44 -8.95 -1.37 9.18
CA GLY A 44 -7.99 -1.21 8.08
C GLY A 44 -6.71 -0.43 8.42
N GLY A 45 -6.60 0.15 9.63
CA GLY A 45 -5.51 1.06 9.99
C GLY A 45 -4.29 0.38 10.59
N SER A 46 -3.14 0.52 9.93
CA SER A 46 -1.85 -0.02 10.42
C SER A 46 -1.20 0.78 11.56
N ASP A 47 -1.53 2.06 11.70
CA ASP A 47 -0.91 2.99 12.65
C ASP A 47 -1.67 3.02 13.99
N SER A 48 -1.27 2.15 14.93
CA SER A 48 -1.92 2.01 16.24
C SER A 48 -1.00 2.28 17.44
N ASN A 49 -1.59 2.82 18.50
CA ASN A 49 -0.98 2.96 19.83
C ASN A 49 -1.30 1.77 20.77
N HIS A 50 -2.20 0.86 20.40
CA HIS A 50 -2.64 -0.30 21.19
C HIS A 50 -3.19 -1.40 20.29
N TYR A 51 -2.32 -2.06 19.52
CA TYR A 51 -2.70 -3.12 18.59
C TYR A 51 -3.59 -4.20 19.20
N VAL A 52 -3.38 -4.57 20.47
CA VAL A 52 -4.21 -5.55 21.19
C VAL A 52 -5.70 -5.18 21.29
N PHE A 53 -6.05 -3.89 21.26
CA PHE A 53 -7.44 -3.40 21.32
C PHE A 53 -8.00 -2.96 19.97
N GLN A 54 -7.13 -2.74 18.98
CA GLN A 54 -7.49 -2.48 17.59
C GLN A 54 -7.18 -3.74 16.74
N ASN A 55 -6.70 -3.60 15.51
CA ASN A 55 -6.33 -4.75 14.66
C ASN A 55 -4.91 -5.23 14.97
N TYR A 56 -4.81 -6.30 15.76
CA TYR A 56 -3.55 -6.94 16.17
C TYR A 56 -2.85 -7.75 15.06
N SER A 57 -3.42 -7.86 13.85
CA SER A 57 -2.73 -8.48 12.71
C SER A 57 -1.62 -7.59 12.10
N PHE A 58 -1.60 -6.29 12.41
CA PHE A 58 -0.52 -5.37 12.02
C PHE A 58 0.73 -5.47 12.92
N LEU A 59 0.70 -6.29 13.98
CA LEU A 59 1.93 -6.66 14.69
C LEU A 59 2.89 -7.37 13.72
N GLY A 60 4.20 -7.17 13.88
CA GLY A 60 5.22 -7.62 12.94
C GLY A 60 5.53 -6.65 11.78
N GLU A 61 4.79 -5.56 11.61
CA GLU A 61 5.16 -4.46 10.69
C GLU A 61 6.11 -3.46 11.38
N GLU A 62 7.31 -3.94 11.73
CA GLU A 62 8.38 -3.15 12.39
C GLU A 62 7.88 -2.38 13.65
N VAL A 63 6.93 -2.98 14.40
CA VAL A 63 6.31 -2.37 15.59
C VAL A 63 7.33 -2.16 16.72
N THR A 64 7.82 -0.93 16.84
CA THR A 64 8.66 -0.52 17.96
C THR A 64 7.94 -0.72 19.30
N PRO A 65 8.69 -1.00 20.40
CA PRO A 65 8.12 -1.05 21.74
C PRO A 65 7.26 0.18 22.00
N ARG A 66 6.06 -0.02 22.54
CA ARG A 66 5.15 1.08 22.90
C ARG A 66 4.26 0.70 24.06
N VAL A 67 3.91 1.70 24.84
CA VAL A 67 2.89 1.63 25.90
C VAL A 67 1.77 2.61 25.60
N SER A 68 0.54 2.25 25.97
CA SER A 68 -0.55 3.22 26.06
C SER A 68 -1.44 2.97 27.26
N LEU A 69 -2.11 4.04 27.68
CA LEU A 69 -2.97 4.11 28.85
C LEU A 69 -4.19 4.95 28.46
N THR A 70 -5.39 4.38 28.57
CA THR A 70 -6.66 5.10 28.38
C THR A 70 -7.41 5.14 29.69
N VAL A 71 -7.81 6.34 30.12
CA VAL A 71 -8.57 6.54 31.35
C VAL A 71 -9.70 7.52 31.10
N PHE A 72 -10.92 7.14 31.49
CA PHE A 72 -12.06 8.06 31.54
C PHE A 72 -13.08 7.59 32.58
N LYS A 73 -14.08 8.43 32.83
CA LYS A 73 -15.22 8.11 33.70
C LYS A 73 -16.51 8.21 32.91
N LEU A 74 -17.28 7.12 32.87
CA LEU A 74 -18.55 7.03 32.15
C LEU A 74 -19.70 7.39 33.11
N ILE A 75 -20.60 8.28 32.67
CA ILE A 75 -21.78 8.76 33.43
C ILE A 75 -21.39 9.34 34.81
N SER A 76 -20.15 9.84 34.97
CA SER A 76 -19.58 10.32 36.24
C SER A 76 -19.52 9.29 37.39
N GLU A 77 -19.76 8.00 37.14
CA GLU A 77 -19.80 6.94 38.19
C GLU A 77 -18.84 5.79 37.88
N ILE A 78 -18.94 5.21 36.68
CA ILE A 78 -18.17 4.04 36.24
C ILE A 78 -16.75 4.46 35.86
N ASN A 79 -15.74 3.85 36.46
CA ASN A 79 -14.33 4.13 36.20
C ASN A 79 -13.79 3.17 35.14
N TYR A 80 -13.12 3.72 34.13
CA TYR A 80 -12.55 2.95 33.03
C TYR A 80 -11.04 3.12 32.99
N LEU A 81 -10.32 2.00 32.95
CA LEU A 81 -8.87 1.95 32.83
C LEU A 81 -8.50 0.85 31.82
N SER A 82 -7.84 1.23 30.72
CA SER A 82 -7.13 0.26 29.89
C SER A 82 -5.65 0.61 29.74
N ALA A 83 -4.82 -0.41 29.65
CA ALA A 83 -3.39 -0.28 29.40
C ALA A 83 -2.96 -1.32 28.35
N ALA A 84 -2.04 -0.95 27.47
CA ALA A 84 -1.48 -1.84 26.46
C ALA A 84 0.04 -1.73 26.40
N TYR A 85 0.68 -2.85 26.04
CA TYR A 85 2.07 -2.93 25.61
C TYR A 85 2.11 -3.63 24.25
N SER A 86 2.86 -3.11 23.28
CA SER A 86 3.11 -3.78 22.00
C SER A 86 4.59 -3.72 21.64
N GLN A 87 5.13 -4.80 21.07
CA GLN A 87 6.48 -4.88 20.54
C GLN A 87 6.56 -6.00 19.50
N ASP A 88 7.15 -5.71 18.34
CA ASP A 88 7.35 -6.68 17.25
C ASP A 88 6.03 -7.41 16.91
N ARG A 89 5.97 -8.73 17.04
CA ARG A 89 4.78 -9.55 16.77
C ARG A 89 3.83 -9.71 17.95
N PHE A 90 4.13 -9.14 19.12
CA PHE A 90 3.44 -9.42 20.39
C PHE A 90 2.79 -8.18 21.01
N SER A 91 1.64 -8.38 21.66
CA SER A 91 1.01 -7.32 22.46
C SER A 91 0.23 -7.87 23.66
N LEU A 92 0.31 -7.16 24.78
CA LEU A 92 -0.48 -7.40 25.99
C LEU A 92 -1.45 -6.25 26.21
N GLY A 93 -2.63 -6.57 26.75
CA GLY A 93 -3.64 -5.59 27.14
C GLY A 93 -4.23 -5.92 28.51
N PHE A 94 -4.64 -4.87 29.21
CA PHE A 94 -5.37 -4.92 30.46
C PHE A 94 -6.57 -3.98 30.35
N LEU A 95 -7.76 -4.47 30.72
CA LEU A 95 -8.96 -3.67 30.97
C LEU A 95 -9.38 -3.87 32.41
N HIS A 96 -9.74 -2.78 33.08
CA HIS A 96 -10.54 -2.80 34.29
C HIS A 96 -11.67 -1.76 34.19
N VAL A 97 -12.89 -2.22 34.42
CA VAL A 97 -14.08 -1.38 34.59
C VAL A 97 -14.60 -1.60 36.00
N GLY A 98 -14.64 -0.52 36.79
CA GLY A 98 -15.00 -0.56 38.20
C GLY A 98 -16.08 0.44 38.53
N ASP A 99 -17.20 -0.05 39.08
CA ASP A 99 -18.30 0.78 39.54
C ASP A 99 -18.55 0.64 41.07
N SER A 100 -19.12 1.70 41.63
CA SER A 100 -19.41 1.91 43.02
C SER A 100 -20.92 2.17 43.19
N GLY A 101 -21.76 1.17 42.91
CA GLY A 101 -23.23 1.19 42.99
C GLY A 101 -23.87 1.50 44.35
N GLY A 102 -23.13 2.15 45.25
CA GLY A 102 -23.62 2.73 46.49
C GLY A 102 -23.23 1.96 47.74
N TYR A 103 -24.04 2.14 48.78
CA TYR A 103 -23.87 1.50 50.08
C TYR A 103 -25.09 0.63 50.37
N LEU A 104 -24.85 -0.53 50.98
CA LEU A 104 -25.92 -1.38 51.48
C LEU A 104 -26.76 -0.63 52.52
N ARG A 105 -28.07 -0.88 52.49
CA ARG A 105 -29.04 -0.30 53.41
C ARG A 105 -29.87 -1.39 54.08
N ASP A 106 -30.33 -1.14 55.31
CA ASP A 106 -31.27 -2.01 56.00
C ASP A 106 -32.71 -1.81 55.51
N ALA A 107 -33.65 -2.62 56.02
CA ALA A 107 -35.07 -2.51 55.68
C ALA A 107 -35.73 -1.20 56.16
N ASN A 108 -35.03 -0.34 56.90
CA ASN A 108 -35.47 0.96 57.39
C ASN A 108 -34.72 2.13 56.71
N ASP A 109 -34.00 1.86 55.61
CA ASP A 109 -33.20 2.81 54.83
C ASP A 109 -31.91 3.33 55.54
N ASN A 110 -31.47 2.70 56.63
CA ASN A 110 -30.20 3.05 57.29
C ASN A 110 -29.00 2.43 56.55
N LEU A 111 -27.91 3.19 56.41
CA LEU A 111 -26.63 2.70 55.89
C LEU A 111 -26.04 1.61 56.80
N THR A 112 -25.81 0.40 56.28
CA THR A 112 -25.22 -0.72 57.04
C THR A 112 -23.69 -0.81 56.93
N GLY A 113 -23.07 0.10 56.19
CA GLY A 113 -21.61 0.24 56.07
C GLY A 113 -20.95 -0.64 55.01
N GLY A 114 -21.62 -1.69 54.53
CA GLY A 114 -21.17 -2.45 53.35
C GLY A 114 -21.33 -1.65 52.05
N LYS A 115 -20.51 -1.95 51.04
CA LYS A 115 -20.47 -1.22 49.77
C LYS A 115 -20.84 -2.13 48.61
N ILE A 116 -21.75 -1.66 47.74
CA ILE A 116 -22.06 -2.31 46.47
C ILE A 116 -21.01 -1.87 45.47
N SER A 117 -20.41 -2.84 44.79
CA SER A 117 -19.40 -2.62 43.76
C SER A 117 -19.44 -3.72 42.71
N TYR A 118 -19.16 -3.30 41.48
CA TYR A 118 -18.99 -4.18 40.33
C TYR A 118 -17.58 -4.00 39.77
N SER A 119 -16.95 -5.10 39.37
CA SER A 119 -15.63 -5.12 38.76
C SER A 119 -15.63 -6.07 37.58
N ASP A 120 -15.29 -5.56 36.39
CA ASP A 120 -15.01 -6.35 35.19
C ASP A 120 -13.54 -6.14 34.82
N THR A 121 -12.75 -7.22 34.79
CA THR A 121 -11.33 -7.18 34.46
C THR A 121 -11.06 -8.15 33.33
N THR A 122 -10.48 -7.67 32.24
CA THR A 122 -10.08 -8.53 31.12
C THR A 122 -8.59 -8.40 30.83
N LEU A 123 -7.90 -9.53 30.76
CA LEU A 123 -6.51 -9.63 30.31
C LEU A 123 -6.50 -10.07 28.85
N TYR A 124 -5.61 -9.47 28.05
CA TYR A 124 -5.48 -9.72 26.63
C TYR A 124 -4.03 -10.09 26.30
N GLY A 125 -3.84 -11.11 25.45
CA GLY A 125 -2.56 -11.43 24.85
C GLY A 125 -2.74 -11.70 23.36
N ALA A 126 -2.03 -10.95 22.52
CA ALA A 126 -2.11 -11.06 21.07
C ALA A 126 -0.75 -11.35 20.43
N TYR A 127 -0.78 -12.11 19.33
CA TYR A 127 0.40 -12.44 18.52
C TYR A 127 0.03 -12.42 17.03
N ALA A 128 0.94 -11.93 16.18
CA ALA A 128 0.78 -11.95 14.73
C ALA A 128 1.70 -12.95 14.01
N PHE A 129 1.14 -13.54 12.97
CA PHE A 129 1.73 -14.52 12.09
C PHE A 129 1.83 -13.94 10.67
N ASP A 130 3.05 -13.89 10.16
CA ASP A 130 3.33 -13.44 8.79
C ASP A 130 3.29 -14.62 7.83
N PHE A 131 2.43 -14.53 6.81
CA PHE A 131 2.44 -15.41 5.64
C PHE A 131 2.74 -14.58 4.38
N ALA A 132 3.08 -15.24 3.27
CA ALA A 132 3.61 -14.57 2.08
C ALA A 132 2.66 -13.53 1.45
N GLU A 133 1.34 -13.73 1.54
CA GLU A 133 0.32 -12.88 0.90
C GLU A 133 -0.68 -12.27 1.89
N TYR A 134 -0.67 -12.69 3.15
CA TYR A 134 -1.65 -12.29 4.16
C TYR A 134 -1.03 -12.30 5.57
N LYS A 135 -1.45 -11.35 6.41
CA LYS A 135 -1.03 -11.25 7.81
C LYS A 135 -2.23 -11.56 8.71
N ILE A 136 -2.02 -12.44 9.70
CA ILE A 136 -3.07 -12.90 10.61
C ILE A 136 -2.62 -12.68 12.05
N GLY A 137 -3.48 -12.07 12.86
CA GLY A 137 -3.34 -12.00 14.31
C GLY A 137 -4.24 -13.00 15.01
N ALA A 138 -3.81 -13.50 16.17
CA ALA A 138 -4.67 -14.15 17.15
C ALA A 138 -4.61 -13.40 18.49
N ARG A 139 -5.74 -13.26 19.19
CA ARG A 139 -5.84 -12.59 20.49
C ARG A 139 -6.62 -13.46 21.48
N LEU A 140 -5.97 -13.87 22.56
CA LEU A 140 -6.60 -14.54 23.69
C LEU A 140 -7.08 -13.50 24.70
N LYS A 141 -8.28 -13.69 25.25
CA LYS A 141 -8.92 -12.88 26.29
C LYS A 141 -9.21 -13.77 27.50
N TYR A 142 -8.83 -13.32 28.69
CA TYR A 142 -9.27 -13.88 29.97
C TYR A 142 -10.10 -12.82 30.70
N GLN A 143 -11.41 -13.08 30.80
CA GLN A 143 -12.38 -12.22 31.46
C GLN A 143 -12.60 -12.69 32.90
N SER A 144 -12.70 -11.77 33.84
CA SER A 144 -13.08 -12.03 35.22
C SER A 144 -13.99 -10.92 35.73
N LYS A 145 -15.17 -11.30 36.25
CA LYS A 145 -16.17 -10.38 36.80
C LYS A 145 -16.40 -10.67 38.28
N TYR A 146 -16.73 -9.64 39.05
CA TYR A 146 -17.12 -9.75 40.45
C TYR A 146 -18.19 -8.73 40.81
N PHE A 147 -19.19 -9.17 41.59
CA PHE A 147 -20.28 -8.31 42.06
C PHE A 147 -20.55 -8.55 43.55
N SER A 148 -20.33 -7.52 44.36
CA SER A 148 -20.26 -7.67 45.83
C SER A 148 -21.59 -7.78 46.54
N GLU A 149 -22.73 -7.46 45.91
CA GLU A 149 -24.05 -7.50 46.57
C GLU A 149 -24.51 -8.93 46.87
N VAL A 150 -24.16 -9.88 45.99
CA VAL A 150 -24.47 -11.32 46.12
C VAL A 150 -23.21 -12.19 46.22
N ASP A 151 -22.04 -11.56 46.41
CA ASP A 151 -20.70 -12.19 46.50
C ASP A 151 -20.43 -13.22 45.40
N THR A 152 -20.80 -12.89 44.16
CA THR A 152 -20.64 -13.77 43.00
C THR A 152 -19.50 -13.30 42.11
N SER A 153 -18.79 -14.26 41.53
CA SER A 153 -17.68 -14.05 40.60
C SER A 153 -17.88 -14.87 39.34
N ALA A 154 -17.34 -14.40 38.23
CA ALA A 154 -17.32 -15.14 36.98
C ALA A 154 -15.96 -15.10 36.30
N TRP A 155 -15.71 -16.09 35.44
CA TRP A 155 -14.56 -16.11 34.56
C TRP A 155 -14.88 -16.72 33.19
N GLY A 156 -14.16 -16.27 32.17
CA GLY A 156 -14.30 -16.76 30.80
C GLY A 156 -12.99 -16.65 30.01
N LEU A 157 -12.84 -17.49 28.99
CA LEU A 157 -11.76 -17.42 28.02
C LEU A 157 -12.35 -17.31 26.63
N SER A 158 -11.83 -16.42 25.78
CA SER A 158 -12.14 -16.41 24.35
C SER A 158 -10.95 -16.05 23.46
N LEU A 159 -10.99 -16.54 22.24
CA LEU A 159 -10.00 -16.38 21.20
C LEU A 159 -10.62 -15.63 20.01
N ASP A 160 -9.96 -14.55 19.61
CA ASP A 160 -10.30 -13.74 18.46
C ASP A 160 -9.24 -13.94 17.36
N LEU A 161 -9.65 -13.94 16.09
CA LEU A 161 -8.72 -13.88 14.94
C LEU A 161 -8.93 -12.59 14.18
N ALA A 162 -7.85 -11.94 13.74
CA ALA A 162 -7.91 -10.77 12.88
C ALA A 162 -6.98 -10.96 11.69
N GLY A 163 -7.25 -10.26 10.59
CA GLY A 163 -6.36 -10.23 9.43
C GLY A 163 -6.42 -8.89 8.73
N HIS A 164 -5.44 -8.64 7.87
CA HIS A 164 -5.49 -7.52 6.95
C HIS A 164 -4.81 -7.89 5.61
N TYR A 165 -5.15 -7.10 4.59
CA TYR A 165 -4.66 -7.26 3.23
C TYR A 165 -4.50 -5.89 2.56
N ALA A 166 -3.28 -5.57 2.12
CA ALA A 166 -2.99 -4.36 1.37
C ALA A 166 -3.36 -4.56 -0.12
N LEU A 167 -4.64 -4.33 -0.45
CA LEU A 167 -5.18 -4.50 -1.80
C LEU A 167 -4.47 -3.63 -2.84
N THR A 168 -4.07 -2.42 -2.45
CA THR A 168 -3.19 -1.53 -3.22
C THR A 168 -2.35 -0.70 -2.26
N ARG A 169 -1.40 0.10 -2.75
CA ARG A 169 -0.67 1.08 -1.91
C ARG A 169 -1.57 2.09 -1.16
N TYR A 170 -2.82 2.22 -1.59
CA TYR A 170 -3.81 3.17 -1.05
C TYR A 170 -4.90 2.52 -0.21
N TRP A 171 -5.24 1.26 -0.50
CA TRP A 171 -6.34 0.52 0.11
C TRP A 171 -5.80 -0.60 0.99
N THR A 172 -6.05 -0.50 2.29
CA THR A 172 -5.86 -1.59 3.24
C THR A 172 -7.24 -2.10 3.65
N LEU A 173 -7.45 -3.42 3.57
CA LEU A 173 -8.66 -4.08 4.07
C LEU A 173 -8.32 -4.81 5.37
N GLY A 174 -9.22 -4.78 6.34
CA GLY A 174 -9.09 -5.50 7.62
C GLY A 174 -10.34 -6.33 7.91
N ALA A 175 -10.17 -7.41 8.67
CA ALA A 175 -11.28 -8.24 9.16
C ALA A 175 -10.98 -8.78 10.56
N GLU A 176 -12.02 -8.96 11.38
CA GLU A 176 -11.96 -9.51 12.73
C GLU A 176 -13.09 -10.53 12.94
N LEU A 177 -12.73 -11.67 13.54
CA LEU A 177 -13.59 -12.75 14.03
C LEU A 177 -13.44 -12.80 15.55
N GLY A 178 -14.20 -11.95 16.26
CA GLY A 178 -14.15 -11.88 17.71
C GLY A 178 -14.97 -12.98 18.37
N ASN A 179 -14.44 -13.60 19.41
CA ASN A 179 -15.01 -14.73 20.14
C ASN A 179 -15.25 -15.98 19.28
N LEU A 180 -14.37 -16.22 18.29
CA LEU A 180 -14.41 -17.39 17.40
C LEU A 180 -14.41 -18.71 18.16
N LEU A 181 -13.59 -18.82 19.20
CA LEU A 181 -13.63 -19.92 20.18
C LEU A 181 -13.73 -19.31 21.57
N GLY A 182 -14.77 -19.66 22.32
CA GLY A 182 -14.95 -19.17 23.69
C GLY A 182 -15.46 -20.26 24.61
N THR A 183 -15.16 -20.13 25.90
CA THR A 183 -16.01 -20.71 26.94
C THR A 183 -17.25 -19.85 27.09
N SER A 184 -18.27 -20.36 27.77
CA SER A 184 -19.21 -19.47 28.46
C SER A 184 -18.45 -18.65 29.52
N LEU A 185 -18.96 -17.47 29.85
CA LEU A 185 -18.61 -16.78 31.09
C LEU A 185 -19.32 -17.51 32.23
N ARG A 186 -18.55 -18.19 33.08
CA ARG A 186 -19.06 -19.08 34.15
C ARG A 186 -19.09 -18.36 35.48
N TRP A 187 -20.28 -18.23 36.06
CA TRP A 187 -20.49 -17.66 37.38
C TRP A 187 -20.36 -18.72 38.49
N SER A 188 -20.07 -18.27 39.72
CA SER A 188 -19.93 -19.12 40.90
C SER A 188 -21.23 -19.71 41.46
N ASP A 189 -22.39 -19.31 40.91
CA ASP A 189 -23.74 -19.82 41.22
C ASP A 189 -24.26 -20.80 40.15
N ASP A 190 -23.35 -21.43 39.40
CA ASP A 190 -23.60 -22.35 38.27
C ASP A 190 -24.34 -21.72 37.06
N PHE A 191 -24.49 -20.39 37.02
CA PHE A 191 -25.00 -19.68 35.86
C PHE A 191 -23.92 -19.52 34.76
N GLU A 192 -24.33 -19.63 33.49
CA GLU A 192 -23.45 -19.42 32.33
C GLU A 192 -24.02 -18.32 31.41
N GLU A 193 -23.21 -17.32 31.07
CA GLU A 193 -23.48 -16.35 30.00
C GLU A 193 -22.71 -16.73 28.73
N LYS A 194 -23.35 -16.60 27.56
CA LYS A 194 -22.67 -16.84 26.28
C LYS A 194 -21.79 -15.64 25.95
N ILE A 195 -20.58 -15.87 25.46
CA ILE A 195 -19.77 -14.82 24.85
C ILE A 195 -20.11 -14.80 23.36
N PRO A 196 -20.76 -13.75 22.81
CA PRO A 196 -21.29 -13.76 21.45
C PRO A 196 -20.20 -13.65 20.40
N LEU A 197 -20.33 -14.43 19.32
CA LEU A 197 -19.47 -14.37 18.15
C LEU A 197 -19.74 -13.07 17.38
N ASN A 198 -18.69 -12.31 17.07
CA ASN A 198 -18.80 -11.09 16.27
C ASN A 198 -17.93 -11.17 15.01
N PHE A 199 -18.40 -10.53 13.94
CA PHE A 199 -17.70 -10.44 12.67
C PHE A 199 -17.59 -8.96 12.31
N SER A 200 -16.39 -8.48 12.01
CA SER A 200 -16.21 -7.11 11.54
C SER A 200 -15.31 -7.07 10.32
N PHE A 201 -15.62 -6.17 9.40
CA PHE A 201 -14.81 -5.86 8.23
C PHE A 201 -14.51 -4.37 8.24
N GLY A 202 -13.37 -3.96 7.71
CA GLY A 202 -13.04 -2.56 7.61
C GLY A 202 -12.01 -2.23 6.56
N SER A 203 -11.79 -0.94 6.39
CA SER A 203 -10.95 -0.42 5.33
C SER A 203 -10.31 0.91 5.72
N GLN A 204 -9.09 1.12 5.23
CA GLN A 204 -8.40 2.41 5.20
C GLN A 204 -8.15 2.78 3.74
N PHE A 205 -8.43 4.03 3.38
CA PHE A 205 -8.07 4.62 2.10
C PHE A 205 -7.23 5.88 2.30
N LYS A 206 -5.99 5.87 1.80
CA LYS A 206 -5.06 7.01 1.87
C LYS A 206 -5.45 8.05 0.81
N LEU A 207 -6.06 9.16 1.21
CA LEU A 207 -6.58 10.20 0.33
C LEU A 207 -5.47 11.14 -0.17
N PHE A 208 -4.71 11.72 0.77
CA PHE A 208 -3.70 12.75 0.54
C PHE A 208 -2.43 12.47 1.36
N GLY A 209 -1.33 13.15 1.02
CA GLY A 209 0.01 12.90 1.59
C GLY A 209 0.92 12.11 0.64
N PRO A 210 2.17 11.80 1.04
CA PRO A 210 3.16 11.11 0.20
C PRO A 210 2.70 9.73 -0.31
N GLU A 211 1.86 9.06 0.46
CA GLU A 211 1.27 7.76 0.14
C GLU A 211 -0.19 7.85 -0.32
N GLY A 212 -0.76 9.07 -0.39
CA GLY A 212 -2.16 9.28 -0.73
C GLY A 212 -2.44 9.15 -2.23
N TRP A 213 -3.70 8.90 -2.59
CA TRP A 213 -4.15 8.80 -3.99
C TRP A 213 -3.92 10.11 -4.77
N TRP A 214 -4.30 11.25 -4.19
CA TRP A 214 -4.17 12.57 -4.83
C TRP A 214 -2.89 13.27 -4.40
N GLN A 215 -1.78 12.95 -5.06
CA GLN A 215 -0.45 13.52 -4.78
C GLN A 215 -0.21 14.86 -5.49
N GLU A 216 -0.98 15.17 -6.53
CA GLU A 216 -0.82 16.35 -7.40
C GLU A 216 -1.39 17.65 -6.80
N TRP A 217 -1.98 17.59 -5.60
CA TRP A 217 -2.60 18.75 -4.95
C TRP A 217 -1.60 19.39 -4.00
N ASP A 218 -0.78 20.32 -4.50
CA ASP A 218 0.40 20.92 -3.83
C ASP A 218 0.24 21.24 -2.32
N TRP A 219 -0.92 21.75 -1.89
CA TRP A 219 -1.16 22.16 -0.50
C TRP A 219 -1.62 21.02 0.43
N LEU A 220 -1.96 19.84 -0.12
CA LEU A 220 -2.31 18.60 0.59
C LEU A 220 -1.31 17.46 0.36
N ALA A 221 -0.44 17.55 -0.65
CA ALA A 221 0.56 16.52 -0.98
C ALA A 221 1.52 16.18 0.18
N LEU A 222 1.74 17.12 1.12
CA LEU A 222 2.55 16.93 2.33
C LEU A 222 1.72 16.65 3.60
N ARG A 223 0.38 16.55 3.51
CA ARG A 223 -0.52 16.42 4.66
C ARG A 223 -1.29 15.10 4.58
N ARG A 224 -0.81 14.09 5.32
CA ARG A 224 -1.44 12.76 5.39
C ARG A 224 -2.92 12.91 5.74
N THR A 225 -3.78 12.35 4.90
CA THR A 225 -5.22 12.29 5.15
C THR A 225 -5.75 10.91 4.79
N ASP A 226 -6.34 10.23 5.75
CA ASP A 226 -6.81 8.85 5.61
C ASP A 226 -8.31 8.78 5.92
N ALA A 227 -9.08 8.11 5.07
CA ALA A 227 -10.47 7.75 5.33
C ALA A 227 -10.57 6.32 5.85
N TYR A 228 -11.53 6.08 6.73
CA TYR A 228 -11.81 4.78 7.35
C TYR A 228 -13.29 4.44 7.25
N ALA A 229 -13.59 3.18 6.97
CA ALA A 229 -14.95 2.64 6.99
C ALA A 229 -14.94 1.18 7.45
N ASP A 230 -15.62 0.92 8.57
CA ASP A 230 -15.78 -0.39 9.18
C ASP A 230 -17.27 -0.77 9.29
N LEU A 231 -17.59 -2.02 8.99
CA LEU A 231 -18.89 -2.64 9.15
C LEU A 231 -18.79 -3.71 10.24
N ARG A 232 -19.50 -3.51 11.35
CA ARG A 232 -19.61 -4.51 12.43
C ARG A 232 -20.92 -5.27 12.30
N LEU A 233 -20.83 -6.60 12.35
CA LEU A 233 -21.94 -7.53 12.31
C LEU A 233 -22.06 -8.20 13.69
N GLU A 234 -23.09 -7.78 14.41
CA GLU A 234 -23.55 -8.33 15.69
C GLU A 234 -24.72 -9.28 15.40
N GLU A 235 -25.06 -10.21 16.30
CA GLU A 235 -25.99 -11.34 16.00
C GLU A 235 -27.37 -10.92 15.41
N ARG A 236 -27.80 -9.67 15.62
CA ARG A 236 -29.05 -9.12 15.05
C ARG A 236 -28.89 -7.76 14.36
N ASN A 237 -27.69 -7.16 14.37
CA ASN A 237 -27.48 -5.77 13.95
C ASN A 237 -26.23 -5.58 13.09
N SER A 238 -26.30 -4.60 12.19
CA SER A 238 -25.19 -4.19 11.33
C SER A 238 -24.92 -2.70 11.55
N LEU A 239 -23.74 -2.38 12.11
CA LEU A 239 -23.38 -1.01 12.47
C LEU A 239 -22.27 -0.51 11.56
N LEU A 240 -22.55 0.54 10.79
CA LEU A 240 -21.52 1.25 10.03
C LEU A 240 -20.78 2.25 10.91
N LYS A 241 -19.45 2.22 10.85
CA LYS A 241 -18.52 3.13 11.52
C LYS A 241 -17.66 3.79 10.43
N THR A 242 -17.55 5.12 10.43
CA THR A 242 -16.76 5.84 9.42
C THR A 242 -16.02 7.02 10.05
N GLY A 243 -14.89 7.39 9.47
CA GLY A 243 -14.15 8.57 9.93
C GLY A 243 -13.04 8.99 8.99
N VAL A 244 -12.47 10.15 9.27
CA VAL A 244 -11.32 10.73 8.57
C VAL A 244 -10.29 11.16 9.59
N GLU A 245 -9.03 10.85 9.32
CA GLU A 245 -7.86 11.40 10.02
C GLU A 245 -7.12 12.37 9.10
N PHE A 246 -6.78 13.55 9.62
CA PHE A 246 -6.06 14.59 8.91
C PHE A 246 -4.87 15.06 9.74
N TRP A 247 -3.67 14.97 9.17
CA TRP A 247 -2.42 15.45 9.76
C TRP A 247 -1.98 16.75 9.07
N PRO A 248 -2.39 17.94 9.56
CA PRO A 248 -1.86 19.22 9.06
C PRO A 248 -0.35 19.40 9.30
N HIS A 249 0.23 18.64 10.25
CA HIS A 249 1.65 18.55 10.58
C HIS A 249 1.87 17.23 11.35
N ASP A 250 3.03 16.58 11.23
CA ASP A 250 3.45 15.33 11.94
C ASP A 250 3.26 15.29 13.47
N ARG A 251 2.94 16.43 14.09
CA ARG A 251 2.72 16.61 15.54
C ARG A 251 1.26 16.76 15.92
N VAL A 252 0.35 16.92 14.95
CA VAL A 252 -1.06 17.24 15.18
C VAL A 252 -1.93 16.37 14.27
N ALA A 253 -2.78 15.55 14.87
CA ALA A 253 -3.85 14.84 14.17
C ALA A 253 -5.19 15.51 14.49
N LEU A 254 -6.04 15.65 13.48
CA LEU A 254 -7.44 16.06 13.62
C LEU A 254 -8.32 14.93 13.08
N ARG A 255 -9.38 14.59 13.80
CA ARG A 255 -10.22 13.42 13.53
C ARG A 255 -11.68 13.79 13.57
N LEU A 256 -12.44 13.31 12.59
CA LEU A 256 -13.90 13.42 12.54
C LEU A 256 -14.48 12.05 12.25
N GLY A 257 -15.62 11.77 12.87
CA GLY A 257 -16.25 10.46 12.86
C GLY A 257 -17.76 10.52 12.73
N LEU A 258 -18.33 9.49 12.11
CA LEU A 258 -19.76 9.26 12.01
C LEU A 258 -20.02 7.77 12.21
N GLN A 259 -20.77 7.43 13.26
CA GLN A 259 -21.06 6.05 13.62
C GLN A 259 -22.55 5.78 13.81
N GLN A 260 -23.00 4.63 13.33
CA GLN A 260 -24.28 4.06 13.74
C GLN A 260 -24.15 3.39 15.10
N VAL A 261 -25.21 3.50 15.90
CA VAL A 261 -25.41 2.80 17.16
C VAL A 261 -26.85 2.30 17.21
N ASN A 262 -27.10 1.29 18.03
CA ASN A 262 -28.46 0.88 18.37
C ASN A 262 -29.01 1.85 19.42
N ASP A 263 -30.28 2.24 19.28
CA ASP A 263 -31.03 2.89 20.36
C ASP A 263 -31.26 1.89 21.51
N ILE A 264 -31.21 2.36 22.74
CA ILE A 264 -31.38 1.56 23.97
C ILE A 264 -32.68 1.93 24.70
N GLU A 265 -33.31 3.06 24.36
CA GLU A 265 -34.50 3.57 25.07
C GLU A 265 -35.84 3.17 24.42
N GLU A 266 -35.89 2.91 23.11
CA GLU A 266 -37.11 2.46 22.42
C GLU A 266 -37.12 0.94 22.13
N GLU A 267 -38.29 0.29 22.30
CA GLU A 267 -38.51 -1.13 21.91
C GLU A 267 -38.46 -1.37 20.38
N GLN A 268 -38.20 -0.33 19.59
CA GLN A 268 -37.99 -0.43 18.14
C GLN A 268 -36.49 -0.41 17.83
N ASN A 269 -36.07 -1.23 16.87
CA ASN A 269 -34.67 -1.45 16.51
C ASN A 269 -34.07 -0.26 15.70
N ALA A 270 -34.18 0.95 16.26
CA ALA A 270 -33.79 2.21 15.66
C ALA A 270 -32.26 2.35 15.64
N ARG A 271 -31.74 2.89 14.54
CA ARG A 271 -30.31 3.11 14.33
C ARG A 271 -30.02 4.60 14.32
N LEU A 272 -29.42 5.07 15.40
CA LEU A 272 -29.03 6.47 15.55
C LEU A 272 -27.65 6.72 14.95
N TRP A 273 -27.47 7.88 14.32
CA TRP A 273 -26.18 8.35 13.84
C TRP A 273 -25.58 9.31 14.87
N ARG A 274 -24.38 8.99 15.37
CA ARG A 274 -23.62 9.85 16.28
C ARG A 274 -22.36 10.37 15.58
N PHE A 275 -22.15 11.68 15.70
CA PHE A 275 -20.92 12.34 15.27
C PHE A 275 -19.89 12.30 16.38
N THR A 276 -18.65 11.94 16.06
CA THR A 276 -17.52 12.05 16.98
C THR A 276 -16.45 12.97 16.41
N ALA A 277 -15.62 13.52 17.28
CA ALA A 277 -14.50 14.36 16.89
C ALA A 277 -13.33 14.11 17.84
N GLY A 278 -12.10 14.25 17.35
CA GLY A 278 -10.91 14.08 18.18
C GLY A 278 -9.72 14.87 17.66
N ALA A 279 -8.72 14.99 18.53
CA ALA A 279 -7.44 15.59 18.22
C ALA A 279 -6.31 14.80 18.89
N GLY A 280 -5.19 14.65 18.20
CA GLY A 280 -3.98 14.03 18.72
C GLY A 280 -2.81 15.00 18.70
N LEU A 281 -1.98 14.98 19.73
CA LEU A 281 -0.71 15.70 19.80
C LEU A 281 0.44 14.70 19.96
N ASN A 282 1.40 14.74 19.05
CA ASN A 282 2.63 13.95 19.10
C ASN A 282 3.83 14.86 19.41
N TRP A 283 4.48 14.61 20.55
CA TRP A 283 5.72 15.25 20.97
C TRP A 283 6.78 14.18 21.19
N GLN A 284 7.70 14.02 20.21
CA GLN A 284 8.87 13.14 20.32
C GLN A 284 8.52 11.71 20.78
N GLY A 285 7.46 11.12 20.21
CA GLY A 285 7.00 9.76 20.54
C GLY A 285 6.00 9.70 21.70
N VAL A 286 5.77 10.79 22.44
CA VAL A 286 4.64 10.92 23.38
C VAL A 286 3.40 11.36 22.60
N TYR A 287 2.36 10.54 22.58
CA TYR A 287 1.07 10.82 21.97
C TYR A 287 0.03 11.10 23.04
N PHE A 288 -0.63 12.25 22.94
CA PHE A 288 -1.82 12.58 23.70
C PHE A 288 -3.00 12.67 22.74
N ASP A 289 -3.89 11.67 22.78
CA ASP A 289 -5.09 11.58 21.96
C ASP A 289 -6.32 11.90 22.81
N TYR A 290 -7.17 12.79 22.31
CA TYR A 290 -8.46 13.16 22.89
C TYR A 290 -9.58 12.89 21.89
N ALA A 291 -10.71 12.36 22.36
CA ALA A 291 -11.93 12.30 21.58
C ALA A 291 -13.18 12.64 22.40
N TYR A 292 -14.12 13.25 21.69
CA TYR A 292 -15.47 13.56 22.12
C TYR A 292 -16.46 12.59 21.48
N ASN A 293 -17.21 11.87 22.31
CA ASN A 293 -18.33 11.04 21.88
C ASN A 293 -19.58 11.50 22.66
N PRO A 294 -20.56 12.15 22.00
CA PRO A 294 -21.83 12.47 22.64
C PRO A 294 -22.57 11.17 22.95
N GLY A 295 -22.84 10.91 24.23
CA GLY A 295 -23.81 9.90 24.63
C GLY A 295 -25.24 10.39 24.37
N ASP A 296 -26.21 9.52 24.70
CA ASP A 296 -27.65 9.81 24.49
C ASP A 296 -28.15 11.00 25.33
N ASP A 297 -29.30 11.56 24.94
CA ASP A 297 -29.84 12.91 25.27
C ASP A 297 -29.98 13.27 26.77
N ILE A 298 -29.61 12.38 27.68
CA ILE A 298 -29.39 12.71 29.09
C ILE A 298 -28.07 13.52 29.18
N ALA A 299 -28.18 14.80 29.54
CA ALA A 299 -27.07 15.76 29.61
C ALA A 299 -25.88 15.40 30.55
N ALA A 300 -25.90 14.23 31.19
CA ALA A 300 -24.81 13.64 31.97
C ALA A 300 -23.92 12.64 31.19
N ASN A 301 -24.30 12.28 29.94
CA ASN A 301 -23.67 11.19 29.16
C ASN A 301 -22.52 11.64 28.23
N LEU A 302 -22.04 12.88 28.34
CA LEU A 302 -20.91 13.38 27.55
C LEU A 302 -19.64 12.59 27.86
N THR A 303 -19.19 11.74 26.93
CA THR A 303 -18.06 10.83 27.17
C THR A 303 -16.80 11.37 26.49
N HIS A 304 -15.83 11.76 27.32
CA HIS A 304 -14.53 12.26 26.90
C HIS A 304 -13.49 11.15 27.05
N PHE A 305 -12.84 10.78 25.94
CA PHE A 305 -11.78 9.78 25.90
C PHE A 305 -10.42 10.46 25.93
N PHE A 306 -9.53 9.97 26.78
CA PHE A 306 -8.13 10.41 26.88
C PHE A 306 -7.22 9.20 26.80
N THR A 307 -6.37 9.15 25.79
CA THR A 307 -5.34 8.12 25.63
C THR A 307 -3.96 8.77 25.64
N LEU A 308 -3.12 8.38 26.58
CA LEU A 308 -1.71 8.74 26.64
C LEU A 308 -0.88 7.55 26.17
N SER A 309 -0.02 7.74 25.17
CA SER A 309 0.84 6.69 24.64
C SER A 309 2.28 7.16 24.54
N TYR A 310 3.22 6.22 24.63
CA TYR A 310 4.62 6.46 24.31
C TYR A 310 5.12 5.38 23.37
N ARG A 311 5.55 5.80 22.17
CA ARG A 311 6.30 4.97 21.23
C ARG A 311 7.76 5.16 21.54
N PHE A 312 8.43 4.09 21.98
CA PHE A 312 9.87 4.10 22.08
C PHE A 312 10.43 4.16 20.65
N SER A 313 11.55 4.88 20.47
CA SER A 313 12.35 4.77 19.26
C SER A 313 12.66 3.30 18.99
N THR A 314 12.79 2.94 17.71
CA THR A 314 13.48 1.70 17.35
C THR A 314 14.79 1.66 18.14
N PRO A 315 15.11 0.58 18.86
CA PRO A 315 16.42 0.48 19.47
C PRO A 315 17.44 0.68 18.36
N GLU A 316 18.31 1.69 18.49
CA GLU A 316 19.53 1.71 17.69
C GLU A 316 20.19 0.36 17.98
N MET A 317 20.28 -0.50 16.96
CA MET A 317 21.15 -1.67 17.08
C MET A 317 22.51 -1.09 17.47
N PRO A 318 23.10 -1.50 18.61
CA PRO A 318 24.40 -0.99 18.96
C PRO A 318 25.31 -1.30 17.78
N SER A 319 25.81 -0.24 17.13
CA SER A 319 26.81 -0.37 16.08
C SER A 319 27.90 -1.26 16.67
N PRO A 320 28.17 -2.44 16.08
CA PRO A 320 28.66 -3.60 16.80
C PRO A 320 29.84 -3.19 17.66
N SER A 321 29.65 -3.24 18.98
CA SER A 321 30.64 -2.76 19.94
C SER A 321 31.86 -3.65 19.82
N ILE A 322 32.85 -3.18 19.06
CA ILE A 322 34.11 -3.87 18.85
C ILE A 322 34.73 -4.05 20.23
N GLU A 323 34.74 -5.28 20.74
CA GLU A 323 35.61 -5.63 21.86
C GLU A 323 37.04 -5.50 21.36
N VAL A 324 37.65 -4.34 21.67
CA VAL A 324 39.07 -4.09 21.46
C VAL A 324 39.85 -4.97 22.44
N THR A 325 40.00 -6.24 22.07
CA THR A 325 41.08 -7.06 22.60
C THR A 325 42.37 -6.39 22.16
N GLU A 326 43.26 -6.05 23.10
CA GLU A 326 44.56 -5.41 22.82
C GLU A 326 45.52 -6.36 22.07
N ASN A 327 45.24 -6.60 20.79
CA ASN A 327 46.21 -7.06 19.81
C ASN A 327 46.92 -5.82 19.22
N PRO A 328 48.22 -5.92 18.89
CA PRO A 328 49.01 -4.76 18.47
C PRO A 328 48.40 -4.12 17.22
N VAL A 329 48.23 -2.80 17.27
CA VAL A 329 47.51 -1.99 16.27
C VAL A 329 48.04 -2.28 14.86
N GLU A 330 47.24 -3.02 14.09
CA GLU A 330 47.38 -3.04 12.64
C GLU A 330 46.83 -1.71 12.13
N ILE A 331 47.70 -0.90 11.54
CA ILE A 331 47.32 0.39 10.96
C ILE A 331 46.44 0.06 9.76
N VAL A 332 45.13 0.22 9.90
CA VAL A 332 44.19 0.11 8.79
C VAL A 332 44.45 1.28 7.85
N GLU A 333 45.29 1.01 6.85
CA GLU A 333 45.50 1.88 5.70
C GLU A 333 44.14 2.10 5.04
N ILE A 334 43.70 3.36 4.98
CA ILE A 334 42.45 3.71 4.31
C ILE A 334 42.66 3.42 2.83
N GLN A 335 42.23 2.24 2.38
CA GLN A 335 42.32 1.89 0.97
C GLN A 335 41.53 2.95 0.18
N PRO A 336 42.15 3.59 -0.83
CA PRO A 336 41.49 4.64 -1.59
C PRO A 336 40.24 4.07 -2.25
N LEU A 337 39.16 4.85 -2.29
CA LEU A 337 37.91 4.48 -2.95
C LEU A 337 38.21 4.02 -4.39
N VAL A 338 38.05 2.73 -4.64
CA VAL A 338 38.38 2.12 -5.95
C VAL A 338 37.27 2.48 -6.93
N LEU A 339 37.37 3.67 -7.52
CA LEU A 339 36.49 4.10 -8.59
C LEU A 339 36.72 3.25 -9.83
N ARG A 340 35.64 2.69 -10.39
CA ARG A 340 35.69 2.07 -11.71
C ARG A 340 35.66 3.15 -12.79
N GLN A 341 36.42 2.94 -13.86
CA GLN A 341 36.43 3.82 -15.03
C GLN A 341 35.23 3.50 -15.93
N ARG A 342 34.94 4.35 -16.93
CA ARG A 342 33.94 4.01 -17.95
C ARG A 342 34.49 2.97 -18.93
N MET A 343 33.70 1.94 -19.21
CA MET A 343 33.99 0.90 -20.21
C MET A 343 33.58 1.33 -21.62
N PHE A 344 32.58 2.22 -21.75
CA PHE A 344 31.96 2.54 -23.04
C PHE A 344 32.07 4.03 -23.40
N ILE A 345 32.67 4.29 -24.57
CA ILE A 345 32.98 5.64 -25.07
C ILE A 345 31.86 6.28 -25.90
N ASP A 346 30.80 5.53 -26.20
CA ASP A 346 29.69 5.92 -27.08
C ASP A 346 28.36 6.15 -26.33
N LEU A 347 28.45 6.46 -25.03
CA LEU A 347 27.30 6.70 -24.15
C LEU A 347 27.11 8.16 -23.74
N ASP A 348 27.95 9.09 -24.22
CA ASP A 348 27.98 10.49 -23.74
C ASP A 348 26.69 11.27 -24.04
N ASP A 349 25.92 10.85 -25.04
CA ASP A 349 24.63 11.44 -25.44
C ASP A 349 23.42 10.88 -24.65
N TYR A 350 23.63 9.92 -23.73
CA TYR A 350 22.55 9.26 -22.97
C TYR A 350 22.39 9.85 -21.56
N ALA A 351 21.21 9.63 -20.97
CA ALA A 351 20.96 10.04 -19.59
C ALA A 351 21.82 9.22 -18.61
N TRP A 352 22.24 9.83 -17.50
CA TRP A 352 23.18 9.20 -16.56
C TRP A 352 22.69 7.87 -15.99
N ASP A 353 21.38 7.72 -15.72
CA ASP A 353 20.79 6.45 -15.29
C ASP A 353 20.96 5.33 -16.33
N GLU A 354 20.90 5.66 -17.62
CA GLU A 354 21.20 4.73 -18.71
C GLU A 354 22.70 4.45 -18.81
N ILE A 355 23.56 5.46 -18.67
CA ILE A 355 25.02 5.27 -18.61
C ILE A 355 25.38 4.29 -17.49
N TYR A 356 24.88 4.50 -16.26
CA TYR A 356 25.08 3.58 -15.14
C TYR A 356 24.59 2.17 -15.46
N LEU A 357 23.37 2.03 -15.95
CA LEU A 357 22.77 0.75 -16.30
C LEU A 357 23.64 -0.03 -17.31
N LEU A 358 24.13 0.63 -18.35
CA LEU A 358 24.96 0.00 -19.39
C LEU A 358 26.35 -0.36 -18.86
N GLU A 359 27.01 0.56 -18.15
CA GLU A 359 28.32 0.36 -17.52
C GLU A 359 28.26 -0.78 -16.48
N ASP A 360 27.22 -0.83 -15.64
CA ASP A 360 26.98 -1.90 -14.68
C ASP A 360 26.90 -3.28 -15.33
N LEU A 361 26.09 -3.42 -16.39
CA LEU A 361 25.97 -4.68 -17.12
C LEU A 361 27.25 -5.05 -17.88
N GLY A 362 28.07 -4.06 -18.25
CA GLY A 362 29.44 -4.28 -18.72
C GLY A 362 30.34 -4.86 -17.63
N TYR A 363 30.34 -4.24 -16.45
CA TYR A 363 31.17 -4.62 -15.30
C TYR A 363 30.81 -5.99 -14.70
N LEU A 364 29.52 -6.35 -14.71
CA LEU A 364 29.04 -7.70 -14.35
C LEU A 364 29.37 -8.75 -15.43
N GLY A 365 30.05 -8.39 -16.52
CA GLY A 365 30.42 -9.29 -17.61
C GLY A 365 29.26 -9.71 -18.52
N LEU A 366 28.05 -9.24 -18.25
CA LEU A 366 26.82 -9.63 -18.96
C LEU A 366 26.82 -9.04 -20.37
N MET A 367 27.00 -7.72 -20.50
CA MET A 367 26.89 -6.97 -21.77
C MET A 367 28.16 -6.16 -22.09
N ILE A 368 29.29 -6.86 -22.24
CA ILE A 368 30.66 -6.32 -22.47
C ILE A 368 30.91 -5.46 -23.73
N GLY A 369 29.89 -5.04 -24.47
CA GLY A 369 30.03 -4.24 -25.70
C GLY A 369 30.75 -4.93 -26.87
N TYR A 370 31.42 -4.12 -27.69
CA TYR A 370 32.15 -4.48 -28.90
C TYR A 370 33.63 -4.04 -28.85
N PRO A 371 34.51 -4.60 -29.71
CA PRO A 371 35.88 -4.12 -29.86
C PRO A 371 35.94 -2.60 -30.10
N GLY A 372 36.89 -1.95 -29.42
CA GLY A 372 37.01 -0.48 -29.40
C GLY A 372 36.16 0.22 -28.33
N SER A 373 35.77 -0.49 -27.26
CA SER A 373 35.07 0.09 -26.10
C SER A 373 33.75 0.79 -26.45
N THR A 374 32.94 0.17 -27.33
CA THR A 374 31.62 0.71 -27.73
C THR A 374 30.49 -0.24 -27.32
N PHE A 375 29.41 0.27 -26.75
CA PHE A 375 28.21 -0.50 -26.42
C PHE A 375 27.23 -0.59 -27.59
N ARG A 376 27.09 0.50 -28.35
CA ARG A 376 26.16 0.73 -29.47
C ARG A 376 24.68 0.53 -29.09
N PRO A 377 24.09 1.41 -28.24
CA PRO A 377 22.79 1.17 -27.63
C PRO A 377 21.64 1.01 -28.64
N GLU A 378 21.67 1.80 -29.72
CA GLU A 378 20.66 1.79 -30.80
C GLU A 378 20.82 0.62 -31.79
N GLN A 379 21.93 -0.12 -31.78
CA GLN A 379 22.14 -1.22 -32.72
C GLN A 379 21.14 -2.36 -32.42
N PRO A 380 20.47 -2.92 -33.44
CA PRO A 380 19.71 -4.16 -33.28
C PRO A 380 20.59 -5.30 -32.76
N MET A 381 20.10 -6.01 -31.76
CA MET A 381 20.77 -7.14 -31.14
C MET A 381 20.51 -8.41 -31.95
N THR A 382 21.55 -9.17 -32.26
CA THR A 382 21.40 -10.49 -32.91
C THR A 382 20.86 -11.53 -31.91
N ARG A 383 20.17 -12.55 -32.42
CA ARG A 383 19.68 -13.67 -31.58
C ARG A 383 20.82 -14.34 -30.82
N LYS A 384 22.00 -14.46 -31.42
CA LYS A 384 23.25 -14.93 -30.80
C LYS A 384 23.55 -14.13 -29.55
N GLU A 385 23.68 -12.80 -29.68
CA GLU A 385 24.04 -11.92 -28.57
C GLU A 385 23.02 -12.01 -27.43
N LEU A 386 21.72 -12.04 -27.73
CA LEU A 386 20.69 -12.23 -26.70
C LEU A 386 20.87 -13.57 -25.97
N MET A 387 21.09 -14.67 -26.71
CA MET A 387 21.36 -15.97 -26.10
C MET A 387 22.67 -15.98 -25.29
N THR A 388 23.72 -15.28 -25.74
CA THR A 388 24.98 -15.15 -24.98
C THR A 388 24.75 -14.42 -23.64
N VAL A 389 23.93 -13.37 -23.61
CA VAL A 389 23.57 -12.69 -22.34
C VAL A 389 22.79 -13.62 -21.42
N LEU A 390 21.77 -14.33 -21.93
CA LEU A 390 20.98 -15.27 -21.12
C LEU A 390 21.82 -16.47 -20.63
N VAL A 391 22.75 -16.98 -21.42
CA VAL A 391 23.70 -18.03 -21.00
C VAL A 391 24.63 -17.52 -19.89
N ARG A 392 25.13 -16.29 -19.98
CA ARG A 392 25.94 -15.69 -18.90
C ARG A 392 25.13 -15.51 -17.62
N LEU A 393 23.85 -15.13 -17.72
CA LEU A 393 22.93 -15.02 -16.58
C LEU A 393 22.65 -16.40 -15.93
N GLU A 394 22.57 -17.48 -16.70
CA GLU A 394 22.49 -18.84 -16.15
C GLU A 394 23.81 -19.25 -15.45
N GLU A 395 24.97 -18.96 -16.06
CA GLU A 395 26.30 -19.23 -15.49
C GLU A 395 26.54 -18.47 -14.18
N ASP A 396 26.16 -17.20 -14.14
CA ASP A 396 26.27 -16.28 -12.99
C ASP A 396 25.35 -16.67 -11.82
N LEU A 397 24.27 -17.40 -12.09
CA LEU A 397 23.42 -18.05 -11.10
C LEU A 397 23.83 -19.50 -10.78
N GLY A 398 24.89 -20.02 -11.40
CA GLY A 398 25.35 -21.40 -11.24
C GLY A 398 24.36 -22.46 -11.74
N ARG A 399 23.42 -22.09 -12.64
CA ARG A 399 22.41 -23.00 -13.18
C ARG A 399 23.07 -24.01 -14.14
N PRO A 400 22.74 -25.31 -14.06
CA PRO A 400 23.40 -26.33 -14.87
C PRO A 400 22.89 -26.33 -16.32
N PHE A 401 23.81 -26.53 -17.27
CA PHE A 401 23.48 -26.87 -18.65
C PHE A 401 23.52 -28.40 -18.82
N VAL A 402 22.43 -28.99 -19.28
CA VAL A 402 22.39 -30.41 -19.62
C VAL A 402 23.17 -30.68 -20.91
N THR A 403 23.94 -31.76 -20.92
CA THR A 403 24.66 -32.25 -22.11
C THR A 403 23.85 -33.23 -22.94
N GLU A 404 22.72 -33.69 -22.41
CA GLU A 404 21.78 -34.62 -23.03
C GLU A 404 20.54 -33.85 -23.50
N ASN A 405 19.89 -34.30 -24.59
CA ASN A 405 18.71 -33.67 -25.19
C ASN A 405 18.89 -32.22 -25.68
N ILE A 406 20.12 -31.79 -25.97
CA ILE A 406 20.39 -30.50 -26.65
C ILE A 406 19.77 -30.52 -28.06
N LEU A 407 19.08 -29.43 -28.42
CA LEU A 407 18.58 -29.24 -29.79
C LEU A 407 19.71 -28.99 -30.79
N HIS A 408 19.63 -29.65 -31.94
CA HIS A 408 20.52 -29.44 -33.08
C HIS A 408 19.81 -28.63 -34.16
N PHE A 409 20.47 -27.61 -34.70
CA PHE A 409 19.92 -26.72 -35.72
C PHE A 409 20.67 -26.87 -37.04
N VAL A 410 19.95 -26.78 -38.16
CA VAL A 410 20.47 -27.07 -39.51
C VAL A 410 21.60 -26.10 -39.91
N ASP A 411 21.50 -24.84 -39.46
CA ASP A 411 22.44 -23.74 -39.66
C ASP A 411 23.59 -23.68 -38.63
N VAL A 412 23.54 -24.49 -37.56
CA VAL A 412 24.53 -24.48 -36.48
C VAL A 412 25.34 -25.79 -36.46
N GLN A 413 26.20 -25.94 -37.46
CA GLN A 413 27.04 -27.12 -37.65
C GLN A 413 28.41 -26.97 -36.94
N PRO A 414 29.21 -28.05 -36.80
CA PRO A 414 30.56 -27.97 -36.23
C PRO A 414 31.55 -27.08 -37.01
N GLY A 415 31.20 -26.65 -38.23
CA GLY A 415 31.95 -25.68 -39.03
C GLY A 415 31.45 -24.23 -38.94
N SER A 416 30.36 -23.96 -38.21
CA SER A 416 29.91 -22.59 -37.90
C SER A 416 30.91 -21.92 -36.93
N SER A 417 30.81 -20.60 -36.74
CA SER A 417 31.67 -19.88 -35.78
C SER A 417 31.66 -20.59 -34.41
N PRO A 418 32.82 -20.86 -33.77
CA PRO A 418 32.89 -21.60 -32.51
C PRO A 418 32.02 -21.01 -31.40
N ASP A 419 31.91 -19.68 -31.35
CA ASP A 419 31.08 -18.92 -30.43
C ASP A 419 29.57 -19.13 -30.68
N ALA A 420 29.15 -19.13 -31.95
CA ALA A 420 27.76 -19.42 -32.33
C ALA A 420 27.37 -20.87 -31.99
N HIS A 421 28.25 -21.84 -32.28
CA HIS A 421 28.03 -23.25 -31.95
C HIS A 421 28.04 -23.51 -30.44
N ALA A 422 28.89 -22.82 -29.67
CA ALA A 422 28.91 -22.91 -28.21
C ALA A 422 27.66 -22.29 -27.58
N THR A 423 27.28 -21.07 -28.01
CA THR A 423 26.10 -20.35 -27.53
C THR A 423 24.82 -21.13 -27.81
N ALA A 424 24.66 -21.69 -29.02
CA ALA A 424 23.49 -22.50 -29.35
C ALA A 424 23.35 -23.73 -28.43
N ARG A 425 24.42 -24.51 -28.27
CA ARG A 425 24.38 -25.72 -27.43
C ARG A 425 24.10 -25.39 -25.97
N ARG A 426 24.65 -24.30 -25.42
CA ARG A 426 24.35 -23.87 -24.05
C ARG A 426 22.92 -23.35 -23.91
N ALA A 427 22.47 -22.47 -24.81
CA ALA A 427 21.11 -21.91 -24.74
C ALA A 427 20.01 -22.97 -25.01
N SER A 428 20.29 -24.03 -25.77
CA SER A 428 19.38 -25.17 -25.93
C SER A 428 19.57 -26.27 -24.89
N GLY A 429 20.70 -26.31 -24.19
CA GLY A 429 20.97 -27.18 -23.04
C GLY A 429 20.64 -26.56 -21.69
N SER A 430 20.16 -25.32 -21.63
CA SER A 430 19.66 -24.72 -20.37
C SER A 430 18.39 -25.44 -19.90
N GLN A 431 18.19 -25.56 -18.58
CA GLN A 431 16.95 -26.12 -18.00
C GLN A 431 15.67 -25.45 -18.55
N TYR A 432 15.73 -24.15 -18.88
CA TYR A 432 14.60 -23.38 -19.39
C TYR A 432 14.40 -23.42 -20.92
N MET A 433 15.22 -24.19 -21.65
CA MET A 433 15.21 -24.26 -23.12
C MET A 433 15.20 -22.87 -23.78
N LEU A 434 16.17 -22.01 -23.42
CA LEU A 434 16.24 -20.61 -23.83
C LEU A 434 16.19 -20.45 -25.35
N LEU A 435 16.91 -21.30 -26.09
CA LEU A 435 16.88 -21.39 -27.55
C LEU A 435 16.13 -22.65 -28.02
N ARG A 436 15.00 -22.46 -28.71
CA ARG A 436 14.20 -23.53 -29.34
C ARG A 436 14.31 -23.62 -30.87
N GLY A 437 14.96 -22.65 -31.51
CA GLY A 437 14.98 -22.50 -32.97
C GLY A 437 13.63 -22.07 -33.57
N TYR A 438 13.50 -22.27 -34.88
CA TYR A 438 12.31 -22.00 -35.69
C TYR A 438 11.69 -23.32 -36.21
N PRO A 439 10.44 -23.33 -36.71
CA PRO A 439 9.76 -24.55 -37.16
C PRO A 439 10.41 -25.29 -38.35
N ASP A 440 11.33 -24.64 -39.06
CA ASP A 440 12.14 -25.21 -40.15
C ASP A 440 13.44 -25.87 -39.66
N GLY A 441 13.72 -25.82 -38.35
CA GLY A 441 14.92 -26.41 -37.74
C GLY A 441 16.15 -25.49 -37.73
N GLU A 442 16.01 -24.21 -38.10
CA GLU A 442 17.10 -23.22 -37.98
C GLU A 442 17.13 -22.54 -36.61
N ALA A 443 18.30 -22.06 -36.19
CA ALA A 443 18.45 -21.16 -35.04
C ALA A 443 18.46 -19.68 -35.46
N ARG A 444 19.03 -19.36 -36.63
CA ARG A 444 19.21 -18.02 -37.21
C ARG A 444 19.91 -17.06 -36.26
N LEU A 445 21.04 -17.49 -35.72
CA LEU A 445 21.76 -16.81 -34.64
C LEU A 445 22.26 -15.41 -35.02
N ASP A 446 22.73 -15.21 -36.24
CA ASP A 446 23.31 -13.93 -36.68
C ASP A 446 22.27 -12.92 -37.20
N ILE A 447 20.97 -13.26 -37.18
CA ILE A 447 19.88 -12.35 -37.55
C ILE A 447 19.45 -11.52 -36.32
N PRO A 448 19.13 -10.22 -36.47
CA PRO A 448 18.50 -9.41 -35.42
C PRO A 448 17.23 -10.05 -34.85
N VAL A 449 17.12 -10.10 -33.53
CA VAL A 449 15.99 -10.71 -32.83
C VAL A 449 14.81 -9.75 -32.75
N LEU A 450 13.58 -10.23 -32.95
CA LEU A 450 12.38 -9.42 -32.77
C LEU A 450 12.08 -9.22 -31.28
N ARG A 451 11.43 -8.11 -30.92
CA ARG A 451 11.01 -7.85 -29.53
C ARG A 451 10.09 -8.96 -28.99
N SER A 452 9.16 -9.46 -29.81
CA SER A 452 8.33 -10.62 -29.48
C SER A 452 9.12 -11.89 -29.13
N GLU A 453 10.17 -12.19 -29.89
CA GLU A 453 11.05 -13.33 -29.64
C GLU A 453 11.90 -13.16 -28.39
N ALA A 454 12.34 -11.93 -28.13
CA ALA A 454 13.06 -11.57 -26.92
C ALA A 454 12.18 -11.72 -25.68
N ALA A 455 10.93 -11.24 -25.71
CA ALA A 455 9.96 -11.46 -24.63
C ALA A 455 9.77 -12.96 -24.35
N ALA A 456 9.62 -13.78 -25.39
CA ALA A 456 9.52 -15.23 -25.23
C ALA A 456 10.79 -15.84 -24.59
N ALA A 457 11.98 -15.35 -24.92
CA ALA A 457 13.24 -15.81 -24.31
C ALA A 457 13.36 -15.39 -22.84
N PHE A 458 13.04 -14.14 -22.49
CA PHE A 458 13.03 -13.65 -21.12
C PHE A 458 11.95 -14.34 -20.26
N ALA A 459 10.75 -14.57 -20.82
CA ALA A 459 9.70 -15.32 -20.15
C ALA A 459 10.12 -16.77 -19.83
N ARG A 460 10.91 -17.42 -20.70
CA ARG A 460 11.50 -18.74 -20.42
C ARG A 460 12.55 -18.66 -19.31
N TYR A 461 13.48 -17.70 -19.39
CA TYR A 461 14.56 -17.51 -18.42
C TYR A 461 14.05 -17.30 -16.97
N GLU A 462 12.97 -16.54 -16.80
CA GLU A 462 12.32 -16.29 -15.51
C GLU A 462 11.34 -17.41 -15.09
N GLY A 463 11.18 -18.47 -15.89
CA GLY A 463 10.25 -19.57 -15.58
C GLY A 463 8.75 -19.20 -15.66
N ILE A 464 8.41 -18.06 -16.28
CA ILE A 464 7.04 -17.55 -16.40
C ILE A 464 6.35 -17.95 -17.71
N ALA A 465 7.10 -18.39 -18.72
CA ALA A 465 6.53 -18.81 -20.01
C ALA A 465 5.47 -19.91 -19.84
N GLY A 466 4.28 -19.66 -20.40
CA GLY A 466 3.14 -20.58 -20.34
C GLY A 466 2.19 -20.38 -19.15
N GLN A 467 2.53 -19.53 -18.17
CA GLN A 467 1.61 -19.16 -17.09
C GLN A 467 0.37 -18.40 -17.61
N ASP A 468 -0.62 -18.20 -16.74
CA ASP A 468 -1.84 -17.46 -17.05
C ASP A 468 -1.67 -15.95 -16.80
N LEU A 469 -2.42 -15.16 -17.57
CA LEU A 469 -2.40 -13.70 -17.52
C LEU A 469 -3.47 -13.20 -16.54
N PHE A 470 -3.09 -12.34 -15.60
CA PHE A 470 -4.02 -11.77 -14.62
C PHE A 470 -4.17 -10.25 -14.77
N GLY A 471 -5.41 -9.75 -14.80
CA GLY A 471 -5.72 -8.32 -14.81
C GLY A 471 -5.60 -7.59 -16.16
N THR A 472 -5.67 -6.26 -16.11
CA THR A 472 -5.87 -5.37 -17.29
C THR A 472 -4.61 -4.72 -17.84
N SER A 473 -3.42 -4.95 -17.26
CA SER A 473 -2.16 -4.34 -17.71
C SER A 473 -1.57 -5.07 -18.92
N LEU A 474 -2.24 -4.95 -20.06
CA LEU A 474 -1.88 -5.59 -21.32
C LEU A 474 -1.45 -4.54 -22.36
N TYR A 475 -0.61 -4.92 -23.32
CA TYR A 475 -0.28 -4.07 -24.47
C TYR A 475 -1.37 -4.16 -25.54
N HIS A 476 -1.86 -3.02 -26.02
CA HIS A 476 -3.02 -2.99 -26.93
C HIS A 476 -2.67 -3.22 -28.40
N ASP A 477 -1.41 -3.03 -28.77
CA ASP A 477 -0.84 -3.30 -30.10
C ASP A 477 -0.37 -4.75 -30.27
N VAL A 478 -0.64 -5.63 -29.30
CA VAL A 478 -0.32 -7.06 -29.36
C VAL A 478 -1.63 -7.84 -29.45
N PRO A 479 -2.09 -8.25 -30.66
CA PRO A 479 -3.36 -8.95 -30.82
C PRO A 479 -3.41 -10.28 -30.07
N LEU A 480 -4.59 -10.69 -29.58
CA LEU A 480 -4.84 -11.98 -28.92
C LEU A 480 -4.37 -13.22 -29.73
N ARG A 481 -4.29 -13.10 -31.06
CA ARG A 481 -3.83 -14.16 -31.98
C ARG A 481 -2.33 -14.09 -32.30
N HIS A 482 -1.60 -13.11 -31.77
CA HIS A 482 -0.16 -13.00 -31.94
C HIS A 482 0.53 -14.14 -31.19
N TRP A 483 1.49 -14.82 -31.82
CA TRP A 483 2.07 -16.05 -31.28
C TRP A 483 2.72 -15.86 -29.89
N ALA A 484 3.37 -14.71 -29.67
CA ALA A 484 3.98 -14.34 -28.39
C ALA A 484 3.05 -13.55 -27.45
N TYR A 485 1.73 -13.51 -27.69
CA TYR A 485 0.79 -12.70 -26.91
C TYR A 485 0.88 -12.94 -25.40
N LYS A 486 0.97 -14.21 -24.98
CA LYS A 486 1.15 -14.56 -23.56
C LYS A 486 2.49 -14.05 -23.02
N ASP A 487 3.60 -14.45 -23.66
CA ASP A 487 4.95 -14.13 -23.18
C ASP A 487 5.20 -12.61 -23.06
N ILE A 488 4.79 -11.83 -24.08
CA ILE A 488 4.92 -10.37 -24.07
C ILE A 488 4.18 -9.76 -22.87
N ASN A 489 2.92 -10.14 -22.66
CA ASN A 489 2.12 -9.58 -21.57
C ASN A 489 2.56 -10.10 -20.18
N LEU A 490 3.07 -11.33 -20.08
CA LEU A 490 3.69 -11.85 -18.86
C LEU A 490 4.93 -11.04 -18.48
N THR A 491 5.84 -10.75 -19.42
CA THR A 491 7.01 -9.90 -19.10
C THR A 491 6.65 -8.49 -18.63
N ARG A 492 5.46 -7.98 -18.99
CA ARG A 492 4.92 -6.72 -18.46
C ARG A 492 4.34 -6.88 -17.05
N GLN A 493 3.58 -7.95 -16.79
CA GLN A 493 3.04 -8.24 -15.46
C GLN A 493 4.15 -8.44 -14.42
N TYR A 494 5.27 -9.05 -14.82
CA TYR A 494 6.47 -9.22 -14.01
C TYR A 494 7.42 -8.00 -14.01
N GLY A 495 7.03 -6.87 -14.61
CA GLY A 495 7.79 -5.61 -14.57
C GLY A 495 9.10 -5.59 -15.38
N LEU A 496 9.38 -6.62 -16.18
CA LEU A 496 10.58 -6.74 -17.01
C LEU A 496 10.51 -5.82 -18.24
N THR A 497 9.34 -5.74 -18.87
CA THR A 497 9.07 -4.87 -20.02
C THR A 497 8.11 -3.73 -19.68
N ILE A 498 8.41 -2.53 -20.20
CA ILE A 498 7.57 -1.32 -20.06
C ILE A 498 7.00 -0.82 -21.40
N GLY A 499 7.31 -1.49 -22.51
CA GLY A 499 6.87 -1.12 -23.86
C GLY A 499 7.70 -0.01 -24.50
N VAL A 500 7.04 0.77 -25.37
CA VAL A 500 7.61 1.96 -26.04
C VAL A 500 6.86 3.27 -25.70
N GLY A 501 5.98 3.22 -24.69
CA GLY A 501 5.03 4.30 -24.36
C GLY A 501 3.60 4.00 -24.80
N ASP A 502 2.64 4.79 -24.32
CA ASP A 502 1.19 4.71 -24.63
C ASP A 502 0.54 3.33 -24.45
N GLY A 503 1.16 2.41 -23.70
CA GLY A 503 0.71 1.01 -23.60
C GLY A 503 0.97 0.16 -24.85
N ARG A 504 1.89 0.57 -25.74
CA ARG A 504 2.38 -0.21 -26.90
C ARG A 504 3.65 -1.01 -26.59
N TYR A 505 3.86 -2.12 -27.29
CA TYR A 505 5.03 -2.98 -27.18
C TYR A 505 5.93 -3.02 -28.45
N GLU A 506 5.34 -2.89 -29.63
CA GLU A 506 5.96 -3.08 -30.95
C GLU A 506 6.58 -4.49 -31.13
N PRO A 507 5.76 -5.56 -31.22
CA PRO A 507 6.24 -6.95 -31.21
C PRO A 507 7.11 -7.35 -32.41
N ASP A 508 6.89 -6.74 -33.57
CA ASP A 508 7.55 -7.05 -34.84
C ASP A 508 8.72 -6.12 -35.19
N VAL A 509 9.14 -5.27 -34.24
CA VAL A 509 10.34 -4.44 -34.36
C VAL A 509 11.55 -5.19 -33.77
N TYR A 510 12.74 -5.00 -34.34
CA TYR A 510 13.97 -5.60 -33.80
C TYR A 510 14.34 -5.01 -32.43
N LEU A 511 14.78 -5.88 -31.52
CA LEU A 511 15.23 -5.48 -30.19
C LEU A 511 16.54 -4.69 -30.29
N ARG A 512 16.56 -3.47 -29.76
CA ARG A 512 17.78 -2.67 -29.60
C ARG A 512 18.59 -3.18 -28.41
N ARG A 513 19.92 -3.03 -28.46
CA ARG A 513 20.81 -3.39 -27.33
C ARG A 513 20.46 -2.63 -26.04
N LEU A 514 20.04 -1.36 -26.14
CA LEU A 514 19.53 -0.59 -25.01
C LEU A 514 18.28 -1.21 -24.38
N ASP A 515 17.32 -1.65 -25.19
CA ASP A 515 16.09 -2.26 -24.68
C ASP A 515 16.35 -3.62 -24.03
N ALA A 516 17.26 -4.41 -24.60
CA ALA A 516 17.74 -5.64 -23.98
C ALA A 516 18.36 -5.37 -22.60
N ALA A 517 19.24 -4.36 -22.51
CA ALA A 517 19.89 -3.94 -21.28
C ALA A 517 18.87 -3.48 -20.22
N ARG A 518 17.89 -2.65 -20.62
CA ARG A 518 16.78 -2.19 -19.78
C ARG A 518 15.91 -3.33 -19.24
N ILE A 519 15.79 -4.45 -19.97
CA ILE A 519 15.07 -5.65 -19.48
C ILE A 519 15.94 -6.40 -18.46
N VAL A 520 17.21 -6.68 -18.80
CA VAL A 520 18.15 -7.39 -17.92
C VAL A 520 18.37 -6.64 -16.61
N SER A 521 18.50 -5.31 -16.64
CA SER A 521 18.69 -4.48 -15.46
C SER A 521 17.49 -4.47 -14.49
N ARG A 522 16.32 -4.92 -14.93
CA ARG A 522 15.11 -5.06 -14.10
C ARG A 522 14.98 -6.43 -13.45
N MET A 523 15.77 -7.42 -13.85
CA MET A 523 15.83 -8.72 -13.18
C MET A 523 16.32 -8.54 -11.75
N ARG A 524 15.61 -9.13 -10.77
CA ARG A 524 15.86 -8.89 -9.33
C ARG A 524 17.31 -9.13 -8.91
N HIS A 525 17.85 -10.30 -9.28
CA HIS A 525 19.22 -10.70 -8.94
C HIS A 525 20.28 -9.77 -9.58
N ILE A 526 19.95 -9.07 -10.66
CA ILE A 526 20.81 -8.05 -11.27
C ILE A 526 20.69 -6.72 -10.54
N GLN A 527 19.50 -6.31 -10.09
CA GLN A 527 19.36 -5.12 -9.23
C GLN A 527 20.21 -5.27 -7.96
N GLU A 528 20.19 -6.44 -7.35
CA GLU A 528 21.00 -6.80 -6.18
C GLU A 528 22.51 -6.69 -6.49
N LYS A 529 23.01 -7.35 -7.55
CA LYS A 529 24.44 -7.27 -7.93
C LYS A 529 24.92 -5.88 -8.37
N ARG A 530 24.01 -4.99 -8.81
CA ARG A 530 24.35 -3.62 -9.18
C ARG A 530 24.61 -2.71 -7.97
N LEU A 531 24.02 -3.01 -6.82
CA LEU A 531 24.27 -2.28 -5.56
C LEU A 531 25.70 -2.49 -5.05
N ASP A 532 26.28 -3.67 -5.27
CA ASP A 532 27.62 -4.05 -4.80
C ASP A 532 28.77 -3.46 -5.65
N LEU A 533 28.48 -2.82 -6.79
CA LEU A 533 29.50 -2.27 -7.67
C LEU A 533 30.04 -0.93 -7.13
N PRO A 534 31.38 -0.70 -7.12
CA PRO A 534 31.96 0.60 -6.76
C PRO A 534 31.42 1.75 -7.62
N PRO A 535 31.48 3.02 -7.18
CA PRO A 535 31.03 4.13 -8.02
C PRO A 535 31.91 4.35 -9.26
N LEU A 536 31.32 4.91 -10.32
CA LEU A 536 32.03 5.30 -11.54
C LEU A 536 32.81 6.61 -11.33
N ALA A 537 34.00 6.67 -11.90
CA ALA A 537 34.79 7.90 -11.97
C ALA A 537 34.10 8.97 -12.83
N GLU A 538 34.28 10.24 -12.45
CA GLU A 538 33.79 11.44 -13.16
C GLU A 538 32.25 11.56 -13.33
N SER A 539 31.47 10.67 -12.74
CA SER A 539 30.01 10.75 -12.74
C SER A 539 29.44 11.65 -11.61
N PRO A 540 28.36 12.43 -11.85
CA PRO A 540 27.52 12.93 -10.76
C PRO A 540 26.97 11.71 -10.00
N PRO A 541 26.78 11.76 -8.67
CA PRO A 541 26.47 10.57 -7.87
C PRO A 541 25.27 9.80 -8.45
N PRO A 542 25.31 8.46 -8.46
CA PRO A 542 24.30 7.67 -9.14
C PRO A 542 22.92 8.07 -8.66
N PRO A 543 21.93 8.27 -9.57
CA PRO A 543 20.56 8.45 -9.15
C PRO A 543 20.22 7.25 -8.26
N PRO A 544 19.68 7.48 -7.05
CA PRO A 544 19.47 6.40 -6.11
C PRO A 544 18.68 5.31 -6.82
N LEU A 545 19.25 4.09 -6.84
CA LEU A 545 18.53 2.92 -7.30
C LEU A 545 17.18 2.95 -6.62
N VAL A 546 16.11 2.92 -7.41
CA VAL A 546 14.75 2.99 -6.89
C VAL A 546 14.41 1.65 -6.28
N GLU A 547 15.02 1.39 -5.12
CA GLU A 547 14.40 0.56 -4.11
C GLU A 547 12.95 1.05 -3.92
N PRO A 548 11.98 0.14 -3.73
CA PRO A 548 10.70 0.54 -3.17
C PRO A 548 11.00 1.20 -1.82
N ARG A 549 10.90 2.53 -1.77
CA ARG A 549 11.57 3.37 -0.77
C ARG A 549 11.39 2.82 0.65
N ARG A 550 12.50 2.46 1.28
CA ARG A 550 12.62 2.50 2.75
C ARG A 550 13.08 3.89 3.11
N ASP A 551 12.23 4.63 3.83
CA ASP A 551 12.49 6.03 4.15
C ASP A 551 13.73 6.19 5.02
N THR A 552 14.73 6.89 4.48
CA THR A 552 15.77 7.54 5.28
C THR A 552 15.52 9.05 5.24
N PRO A 553 15.38 9.72 6.40
CA PRO A 553 15.08 11.14 6.42
C PRO A 553 16.28 11.95 5.92
N ARG A 554 16.05 12.83 4.93
CA ARG A 554 17.06 13.80 4.51
C ARG A 554 17.40 14.74 5.66
N VAL A 555 18.68 14.84 6.01
CA VAL A 555 19.20 16.00 6.73
C VAL A 555 19.11 17.20 5.79
N ILE A 556 18.22 18.14 6.10
CA ILE A 556 18.14 19.42 5.39
C ILE A 556 19.21 20.34 5.99
N GLU A 557 20.28 20.60 5.24
CA GLU A 557 21.18 21.69 5.59
C GLU A 557 20.42 23.03 5.53
N PRO A 558 20.63 23.95 6.49
CA PRO A 558 19.91 25.21 6.54
C PRO A 558 20.26 26.08 5.32
N VAL A 559 19.24 26.42 4.53
CA VAL A 559 19.36 27.36 3.40
C VAL A 559 19.87 28.71 3.92
N PRO A 560 20.97 29.26 3.36
CA PRO A 560 21.46 30.57 3.77
C PRO A 560 20.41 31.66 3.47
N PRO A 561 20.28 32.70 4.33
CA PRO A 561 19.27 33.73 4.15
C PRO A 561 19.48 34.49 2.83
N PRO A 562 18.40 34.89 2.13
CA PRO A 562 18.50 35.62 0.88
C PRO A 562 19.21 36.98 1.08
N PRO A 563 19.96 37.47 0.09
CA PRO A 563 20.62 38.77 0.18
C PRO A 563 19.58 39.90 0.35
N PRO A 564 19.93 40.98 1.06
CA PRO A 564 19.02 42.10 1.27
C PRO A 564 18.63 42.75 -0.06
N PRO A 565 17.39 43.27 -0.19
CA PRO A 565 16.93 43.91 -1.42
C PRO A 565 17.79 45.14 -1.74
N PRO A 566 17.99 45.46 -3.04
CA PRO A 566 18.71 46.66 -3.44
C PRO A 566 17.99 47.93 -2.94
N PRO A 567 18.73 49.02 -2.64
CA PRO A 567 18.12 50.25 -2.16
C PRO A 567 17.15 50.84 -3.19
N PRO A 568 16.10 51.56 -2.75
CA PRO A 568 15.09 52.09 -3.65
C PRO A 568 15.69 53.09 -4.63
N VAL A 569 15.37 52.92 -5.91
CA VAL A 569 15.75 53.88 -6.96
C VAL A 569 14.98 55.17 -6.74
N GLU A 570 15.68 56.28 -6.49
CA GLU A 570 15.08 57.61 -6.47
C GLU A 570 14.44 57.90 -7.83
N ARG A 571 13.11 58.04 -7.84
CA ARG A 571 12.40 58.57 -9.00
C ARG A 571 12.72 60.05 -9.10
N TYR A 572 13.59 60.41 -10.03
CA TYR A 572 13.73 61.80 -10.47
C TYR A 572 12.36 62.31 -10.95
N ALA A 573 11.81 63.27 -10.21
CA ALA A 573 10.65 64.02 -10.66
C ALA A 573 11.11 65.02 -11.73
N PRO A 574 10.44 65.11 -12.91
CA PRO A 574 10.63 66.26 -13.79
C PRO A 574 10.10 67.52 -13.09
N PRO A 575 10.74 68.69 -13.29
CA PRO A 575 10.26 69.94 -12.72
C PRO A 575 8.93 70.36 -13.36
N ALA A 576 8.12 71.10 -12.59
CA ALA A 576 6.98 71.81 -13.14
C ALA A 576 7.49 73.08 -13.87
N GLU A 577 7.03 73.29 -15.10
CA GLU A 577 7.12 74.57 -15.80
C GLU A 577 5.72 75.00 -16.25
N GLU A 578 5.45 76.30 -16.14
CA GLU A 578 4.12 76.90 -16.24
C GLU A 578 3.74 77.29 -17.68
N GLU A 579 2.44 77.18 -17.99
CA GLU A 579 1.64 78.03 -18.89
C GLU A 579 2.38 79.15 -19.67
N THR A 580 2.38 79.24 -21.02
CA THR A 580 1.26 79.57 -21.96
C THR A 580 1.86 79.85 -23.38
N TYR A 581 1.18 80.15 -24.51
CA TYR A 581 -0.21 80.41 -24.95
C TYR A 581 -0.32 80.24 -26.51
N PHE A 582 -1.49 80.58 -27.11
CA PHE A 582 -1.74 81.01 -28.52
C PHE A 582 -1.75 79.94 -29.65
N TYR A 583 -2.62 79.99 -30.68
CA TYR A 583 -3.83 80.79 -31.03
C TYR A 583 -4.74 79.87 -31.92
N TYR A 584 -6.07 79.75 -31.64
CA TYR A 584 -7.29 79.63 -32.51
C TYR A 584 -7.24 78.79 -33.84
N GLU A 585 -8.32 78.25 -34.46
CA GLU A 585 -9.79 78.47 -34.40
C GLU A 585 -10.57 77.20 -34.90
N GLU A 586 -11.91 77.24 -34.97
CA GLU A 586 -12.84 76.11 -35.21
C GLU A 586 -13.09 75.72 -36.68
N GLU A 587 -13.54 74.47 -36.90
CA GLU A 587 -14.60 73.97 -37.82
C GLU A 587 -14.46 72.41 -37.93
N GLY A 588 -15.48 71.54 -37.85
CA GLY A 588 -16.89 71.72 -37.50
C GLY A 588 -17.83 70.83 -38.32
N GLU A 589 -18.04 69.55 -37.96
CA GLU A 589 -19.28 68.79 -38.30
C GLU A 589 -19.43 67.44 -37.55
N MET A 590 -20.68 67.07 -37.23
CA MET A 590 -21.11 65.73 -36.79
C MET A 590 -22.10 65.16 -37.82
N ILE A 591 -22.27 63.83 -37.85
CA ILE A 591 -23.44 63.00 -38.26
C ILE A 591 -22.86 61.59 -38.56
N ASP A 592 -23.49 60.45 -38.36
CA ASP A 592 -24.50 59.85 -37.45
C ASP A 592 -24.59 58.38 -37.93
N LEU A 593 -25.17 57.48 -37.13
CA LEU A 593 -25.31 56.06 -37.47
C LEU A 593 -26.69 55.79 -38.11
N ASP A 594 -26.75 55.48 -39.41
CA ASP A 594 -27.42 54.26 -39.91
C ASP A 594 -27.39 54.07 -41.44
N ASP A 595 -27.42 52.79 -41.83
CA ASP A 595 -27.90 52.19 -43.09
C ASP A 595 -27.42 52.74 -44.45
N PHE A 596 -26.44 52.06 -45.06
CA PHE A 596 -26.41 51.89 -46.52
C PHE A 596 -25.99 50.48 -46.98
N ARG A 597 -27.02 49.73 -47.38
CA ARG A 597 -26.99 48.49 -48.15
C ARG A 597 -26.60 48.73 -49.62
N THR A 598 -25.54 48.08 -50.12
CA THR A 598 -25.51 47.25 -51.37
C THR A 598 -24.08 46.88 -51.81
N ASP A 599 -23.94 45.63 -52.27
CA ASP A 599 -23.06 45.11 -53.32
C ASP A 599 -21.56 45.48 -53.34
N ASN A 600 -20.72 44.50 -52.98
CA ASN A 600 -19.69 44.06 -53.93
C ASN A 600 -19.48 42.54 -53.87
N THR A 601 -19.76 41.86 -54.99
CA THR A 601 -19.63 40.41 -55.14
C THR A 601 -18.31 40.03 -55.79
N SER A 602 -17.47 39.23 -55.13
CA SER A 602 -16.56 38.31 -55.84
C SER A 602 -16.16 37.08 -54.99
N GLN A 603 -16.80 35.96 -55.31
CA GLN A 603 -16.29 34.58 -55.18
C GLN A 603 -15.77 34.12 -53.80
N ALA A 604 -16.65 33.43 -53.07
CA ALA A 604 -16.27 32.46 -52.05
C ALA A 604 -16.17 31.06 -52.69
N GLU A 605 -15.09 30.33 -52.43
CA GLU A 605 -15.03 28.89 -52.66
C GLU A 605 -15.83 28.14 -51.57
N PRO A 606 -16.56 27.06 -51.90
CA PRO A 606 -17.31 26.29 -50.91
C PRO A 606 -16.36 25.41 -50.06
N PRO A 607 -16.67 25.19 -48.77
CA PRO A 607 -15.90 24.26 -47.94
C PRO A 607 -16.04 22.81 -48.44
N PRO A 608 -15.02 21.95 -48.24
CA PRO A 608 -15.06 20.58 -48.71
C PRO A 608 -16.17 19.76 -48.02
N SER A 609 -16.94 19.05 -48.83
CA SER A 609 -18.01 18.16 -48.39
C SER A 609 -17.46 16.98 -47.56
N GLN A 610 -18.14 16.65 -46.45
CA GLN A 610 -17.84 15.48 -45.63
C GLN A 610 -17.95 14.18 -46.46
N PRO A 611 -17.06 13.19 -46.27
CA PRO A 611 -17.16 11.90 -46.95
C PRO A 611 -18.33 11.08 -46.41
N THR A 612 -19.19 10.61 -47.31
CA THR A 612 -20.25 9.63 -47.00
C THR A 612 -19.66 8.28 -46.58
N PRO A 613 -20.27 7.56 -45.62
CA PRO A 613 -19.80 6.23 -45.22
C PRO A 613 -19.95 5.20 -46.36
N PRO A 614 -19.08 4.18 -46.43
CA PRO A 614 -19.17 3.13 -47.44
C PRO A 614 -20.39 2.23 -47.24
N PRO A 615 -20.93 1.59 -48.30
CA PRO A 615 -22.04 0.67 -48.20
C PRO A 615 -21.66 -0.61 -47.42
N PRO A 616 -22.63 -1.28 -46.76
CA PRO A 616 -22.37 -2.50 -46.01
C PRO A 616 -21.93 -3.65 -46.94
N PRO A 617 -21.09 -4.59 -46.45
CA PRO A 617 -20.66 -5.74 -47.23
C PRO A 617 -21.82 -6.71 -47.54
N PRO A 618 -21.72 -7.50 -48.64
CA PRO A 618 -22.72 -8.50 -48.98
C PRO A 618 -22.79 -9.61 -47.91
N PRO A 619 -23.95 -10.31 -47.78
CA PRO A 619 -24.12 -11.38 -46.81
C PRO A 619 -23.14 -12.53 -47.04
N ALA A 620 -22.62 -13.09 -45.95
CA ALA A 620 -21.66 -14.18 -46.00
C ALA A 620 -22.28 -15.47 -46.57
N SER A 621 -21.49 -16.20 -47.36
CA SER A 621 -21.80 -17.57 -47.78
C SER A 621 -21.98 -18.49 -46.55
N PRO A 622 -22.85 -19.51 -46.62
CA PRO A 622 -22.97 -20.48 -45.54
C PRO A 622 -21.66 -21.24 -45.32
N PRO A 623 -21.37 -21.69 -44.08
CA PRO A 623 -20.16 -22.46 -43.80
C PRO A 623 -20.21 -23.84 -44.50
N PRO A 624 -19.05 -24.40 -44.88
CA PRO A 624 -18.97 -25.79 -45.31
C PRO A 624 -19.25 -26.75 -44.14
N GLU A 625 -19.69 -27.95 -44.48
CA GLU A 625 -20.19 -28.97 -43.55
C GLU A 625 -19.16 -29.41 -42.51
N GLU A 626 -19.63 -29.70 -41.30
CA GLU A 626 -18.84 -30.34 -40.24
C GLU A 626 -18.36 -31.72 -40.71
N ASN A 627 -17.05 -31.97 -40.60
CA ASN A 627 -16.50 -33.32 -40.67
C ASN A 627 -16.02 -33.72 -39.27
N ASP A 628 -16.71 -34.70 -38.68
CA ASP A 628 -16.36 -35.34 -37.42
C ASP A 628 -14.90 -35.82 -37.41
N TRP A 629 -14.14 -35.39 -36.40
CA TRP A 629 -12.91 -36.08 -35.97
C TRP A 629 -12.85 -36.17 -34.46
N PHE A 630 -13.34 -37.29 -33.94
CA PHE A 630 -13.05 -37.76 -32.58
C PHE A 630 -11.55 -37.98 -32.39
N ILE A 631 -11.03 -37.68 -31.19
CA ILE A 631 -9.78 -38.25 -30.68
C ILE A 631 -10.03 -38.72 -29.25
N ASP A 632 -9.75 -40.00 -29.01
CA ASP A 632 -9.88 -40.67 -27.71
C ASP A 632 -8.84 -40.21 -26.69
N LEU A 633 -9.21 -40.29 -25.41
CA LEU A 633 -8.34 -40.06 -24.26
C LEU A 633 -7.83 -41.38 -23.66
N GLU A 634 -6.70 -41.89 -24.17
CA GLU A 634 -5.83 -42.83 -23.43
C GLU A 634 -4.35 -42.52 -23.74
N TYR A 635 -3.68 -41.82 -22.82
CA TYR A 635 -2.43 -42.23 -22.13
C TYR A 635 -1.80 -41.09 -21.31
#